data_AF-A0A7R9CFK6-F1
#
_entry.id   AF-A0A7R9CFK6-F1
#
_cell.length_a   1.000
_cell.length_b   1.000
_cell.length_c   1.000
_cell.angle_alpha   90.00
_cell.angle_beta   90.00
_cell.angle_gamma   90.00
#
_symmetry.space_group_name_H-M   'P 1'
#
loop_
_entity.id
_entity.type
_entity.pdbx_description
1 polymer ?
#
loop_
_entity_poly.entity_id
_entity_poly.type
_entity_poly.pdbx_seq_one_letter_code
_entity_poly.pdbx_strand_id
1 'polypeptide(L)'
;MWVHAMYKYYFVNKSVAPKKATLATAKEELAITEKALAEAKARMKEVMDGLAVLEKKLQDTMNHKAKLEANMKLCEDRMGRAVRLVSGLADEKERWKSTVASLGFTISNVIGDVLISAGAVAYLTPFTDKYRRGLLKEWLVILGEVGVPHTVKCTPVSTLGEPVTIRKWQLDGLPRDFLSTENAVLMFNSTRWPLFIDPQRQANRWIRNMGKASGLAIAKLTDRDLLRSLESAVRFGKQCLIENVGTELDPALDSVLQRQVFRQAGTNVIKIGDSIVPYNEDFRLFITTKLPNPHYTPEVSIKVMVVNFALVPSSVLFWGAWPQNRRVAPSLSPIHDNGLSSIVDRRIVDYGKLAQPLYRDFVVLERRGEYTKHAYDDVNDAFKQSLQSECRVALLTHWISLDPLANLGVQVPASLAGFYCEQISIDQLLALVVMEERPDLEEARGALIVSSAQMRHELKEIEDRILYRLSVSEGSPVDDIDLINTLEASKVKSEEIKIKVEDAEKTQLDIDSTRALYIPVANRAQILFFCLSDLANIDPMYQYSLEWFVGIFINSIITTEKSGDIDSRVLSINNHFTFSLFSNVCRSLFEKHKLHFAFLLCVRILMDEGRIDSHEYHVFLAGGAPPQEKPKPDVLWLSARAWKEIQILEILPVFKEWAEAFPEQINQYQQLFDSLEPHNVPSYLCSYQVNQDHVDQCRTYRETLPSPWDERFSDFQHMIILKCLRPDKLTNAMQDFITKHLGQRFIEPQTTDLSAIFQDSSPTTPLIFVLSTGTDPASDLYKFADKMRFNKKMLVISLGQGQGPRAEAMLRSAMEAGFWVFFQLANALVVFSSTAEDGDLLRTGRSRFESRSARRQRPSHLTVGLEGPRGCGGRTETRLEGSGFFLHWPFNSRNGGFETLSWDHPYINTLSDSR
;
A
#
# COMPACT_ATOMS: atom_id res chain seq x y z
N MET A 1 -11.65 -19.06 160.90
CA MET A 1 -11.19 -18.96 159.50
C MET A 1 -11.54 -17.60 158.86
N TRP A 2 -12.78 -17.11 158.98
CA TRP A 2 -13.21 -15.82 158.39
C TRP A 2 -12.43 -14.58 158.89
N VAL A 3 -12.21 -14.47 160.20
CA VAL A 3 -11.48 -13.32 160.79
C VAL A 3 -10.02 -13.24 160.29
N HIS A 4 -9.35 -14.39 160.14
CA HIS A 4 -7.97 -14.45 159.66
C HIS A 4 -7.86 -14.10 158.16
N ALA A 5 -8.89 -14.44 157.36
CA ALA A 5 -8.98 -14.04 155.96
C ALA A 5 -9.24 -12.53 155.79
N MET A 6 -10.09 -11.93 156.64
CA MET A 6 -10.32 -10.48 156.62
C MET A 6 -9.12 -9.67 157.09
N TYR A 7 -8.36 -10.17 158.06
CA TYR A 7 -7.10 -9.54 158.48
C TYR A 7 -6.06 -9.55 157.35
N LYS A 8 -5.86 -10.70 156.68
CA LYS A 8 -4.96 -10.77 155.51
C LYS A 8 -5.45 -9.92 154.34
N TYR A 9 -6.76 -9.91 154.07
CA TYR A 9 -7.35 -9.11 153.00
C TYR A 9 -7.14 -7.61 153.23
N TYR A 10 -7.25 -7.12 154.47
CA TYR A 10 -7.04 -5.71 154.79
C TYR A 10 -5.63 -5.21 154.40
N PHE A 11 -4.57 -5.95 154.77
CA PHE A 11 -3.19 -5.55 154.43
C PHE A 11 -2.87 -5.69 152.94
N VAL A 12 -3.46 -6.67 152.25
CA VAL A 12 -3.32 -6.81 150.79
C VAL A 12 -4.09 -5.72 150.05
N ASN A 13 -5.31 -5.40 150.48
CA ASN A 13 -6.12 -4.34 149.85
C ASN A 13 -5.47 -2.96 150.01
N LYS A 14 -4.78 -2.71 151.14
CA LYS A 14 -4.03 -1.46 151.38
C LYS A 14 -2.87 -1.26 150.40
N SER A 15 -2.23 -2.33 149.91
CA SER A 15 -1.14 -2.24 148.92
C SER A 15 -1.64 -2.29 147.47
N VAL A 16 -2.80 -2.89 147.21
CA VAL A 16 -3.38 -3.04 145.87
C VAL A 16 -4.26 -1.85 145.46
N ALA A 17 -4.88 -1.14 146.41
CA ALA A 17 -5.70 0.03 146.13
C ALA A 17 -5.00 1.12 145.27
N PRO A 18 -3.76 1.57 145.59
CA PRO A 18 -3.09 2.58 144.77
C PRO A 18 -2.71 2.06 143.37
N LYS A 19 -2.43 0.76 143.24
CA LYS A 19 -2.14 0.11 141.95
C LYS A 19 -3.39 -0.01 141.07
N LYS A 20 -4.55 -0.25 141.66
CA LYS A 20 -5.85 -0.23 140.96
C LYS A 20 -6.20 1.18 140.48
N ALA A 21 -5.90 2.22 141.27
CA ALA A 21 -6.12 3.60 140.90
C ALA A 21 -5.21 4.05 139.73
N THR A 22 -3.91 3.75 139.79
CA THR A 22 -2.96 4.05 138.69
C THR A 22 -3.26 3.27 137.41
N LEU A 23 -3.76 2.04 137.53
CA LEU A 23 -4.21 1.27 136.37
C LEU A 23 -5.51 1.82 135.77
N ALA A 24 -6.39 2.42 136.58
CA ALA A 24 -7.59 3.08 136.08
C ALA A 24 -7.24 4.36 135.30
N THR A 25 -6.35 5.21 135.82
CA THR A 25 -5.92 6.44 135.14
C THR A 25 -5.17 6.13 133.84
N ALA A 26 -4.25 5.15 133.85
CA ALA A 26 -3.53 4.75 132.64
C ALA A 26 -4.45 4.13 131.57
N LYS A 27 -5.51 3.42 131.97
CA LYS A 27 -6.52 2.89 131.03
C LYS A 27 -7.37 3.99 130.41
N GLU A 28 -7.64 5.05 131.15
CA GLU A 28 -8.41 6.20 130.66
C GLU A 28 -7.59 7.02 129.66
N GLU A 29 -6.30 7.26 129.94
CA GLU A 29 -5.37 7.89 129.00
C GLU A 29 -5.13 7.03 127.74
N LEU A 30 -5.03 5.70 127.91
CA LEU A 30 -4.95 4.76 126.78
C LEU A 30 -6.22 4.85 125.91
N ALA A 31 -7.41 4.89 126.52
CA ALA A 31 -8.67 5.00 125.79
C ALA A 31 -8.79 6.32 125.00
N ILE A 32 -8.31 7.44 125.56
CA ILE A 32 -8.29 8.74 124.88
C ILE A 32 -7.31 8.72 123.70
N THR A 33 -6.11 8.18 123.89
CA THR A 33 -5.08 8.11 122.83
C THR A 33 -5.43 7.10 121.74
N GLU A 34 -6.03 5.95 122.09
CA GLU A 34 -6.56 4.97 121.13
C GLU A 34 -7.71 5.55 120.29
N LYS A 35 -8.59 6.37 120.91
CA LYS A 35 -9.65 7.07 120.18
C LYS A 35 -9.07 8.10 119.20
N ALA A 36 -8.11 8.92 119.63
CA ALA A 36 -7.45 9.89 118.75
C ALA A 36 -6.67 9.21 117.61
N LEU A 37 -6.01 8.07 117.90
CA LEU A 37 -5.33 7.24 116.90
C LEU A 37 -6.32 6.64 115.89
N ALA A 38 -7.49 6.18 116.36
CA ALA A 38 -8.55 5.64 115.50
C ALA A 38 -9.12 6.73 114.57
N GLU A 39 -9.38 7.93 115.08
CA GLU A 39 -9.83 9.07 114.27
C GLU A 39 -8.77 9.52 113.24
N ALA A 40 -7.49 9.57 113.63
CA ALA A 40 -6.40 9.89 112.71
C ALA A 40 -6.23 8.82 111.62
N LYS A 41 -6.32 7.53 111.98
CA LYS A 41 -6.30 6.41 111.02
C LYS A 41 -7.51 6.45 110.08
N ALA A 42 -8.69 6.83 110.58
CA ALA A 42 -9.90 6.97 109.76
C ALA A 42 -9.76 8.11 108.74
N ARG A 43 -9.28 9.29 109.16
CA ARG A 43 -9.00 10.41 108.23
C ARG A 43 -7.93 10.07 107.21
N MET A 44 -6.86 9.39 107.62
CA MET A 44 -5.81 8.96 106.68
C MET A 44 -6.34 7.96 105.67
N LYS A 45 -7.21 7.04 106.08
CA LYS A 45 -7.89 6.12 105.17
C LYS A 45 -8.81 6.84 104.18
N GLU A 46 -9.60 7.81 104.63
CA GLU A 46 -10.47 8.62 103.76
C GLU A 46 -9.67 9.41 102.71
N VAL A 47 -8.57 10.04 103.11
CA VAL A 47 -7.68 10.75 102.18
C VAL A 47 -7.00 9.78 101.21
N MET A 48 -6.52 8.62 101.67
CA MET A 48 -5.92 7.59 100.81
C MET A 48 -6.93 7.01 99.81
N ASP A 49 -8.15 6.73 100.25
CA ASP A 49 -9.24 6.26 99.38
C ASP A 49 -9.62 7.34 98.35
N GLY A 50 -9.67 8.62 98.76
CA GLY A 50 -9.87 9.76 97.86
C GLY A 50 -8.74 9.95 96.85
N LEU A 51 -7.48 9.76 97.27
CA LEU A 51 -6.30 9.84 96.43
C LEU A 51 -6.29 8.71 95.39
N ALA A 52 -6.66 7.50 95.79
CA ALA A 52 -6.81 6.36 94.87
C ALA A 52 -7.89 6.60 93.81
N VAL A 53 -9.02 7.23 94.17
CA VAL A 53 -10.07 7.60 93.20
C VAL A 53 -9.59 8.69 92.24
N LEU A 54 -8.86 9.69 92.73
CA LEU A 54 -8.29 10.75 91.91
C LEU A 54 -7.20 10.24 90.97
N GLU A 55 -6.30 9.37 91.44
CA GLU A 55 -5.29 8.70 90.61
C GLU A 55 -5.95 7.86 89.51
N LYS A 56 -7.00 7.09 89.84
CA LYS A 56 -7.76 6.33 88.85
C LYS A 56 -8.41 7.25 87.80
N LYS A 57 -9.06 8.34 88.23
CA LYS A 57 -9.65 9.33 87.32
C LYS A 57 -8.60 10.01 86.45
N LEU A 58 -7.45 10.37 87.01
CA LEU A 58 -6.34 10.96 86.26
C LEU A 58 -5.84 9.98 85.19
N GLN A 59 -5.65 8.71 85.55
CA GLN A 59 -5.21 7.68 84.63
C GLN A 59 -6.24 7.44 83.52
N ASP A 60 -7.54 7.34 83.85
CA ASP A 60 -8.62 7.20 82.87
C ASP A 60 -8.70 8.39 81.92
N THR A 61 -8.53 9.62 82.44
CA THR A 61 -8.54 10.85 81.64
C THR A 61 -7.30 10.97 80.76
N MET A 62 -6.12 10.59 81.24
CA MET A 62 -4.88 10.53 80.46
C MET A 62 -4.97 9.49 79.34
N ASN A 63 -5.50 8.30 79.65
CA ASN A 63 -5.74 7.25 78.66
C ASN A 63 -6.74 7.72 77.60
N HIS A 64 -7.80 8.43 78.00
CA HIS A 64 -8.79 8.99 77.09
C HIS A 64 -8.19 10.08 76.19
N LYS A 65 -7.39 11.00 76.76
CA LYS A 65 -6.65 12.01 76.01
C LYS A 65 -5.70 11.37 74.99
N ALA A 66 -4.90 10.40 75.40
CA ALA A 66 -3.97 9.69 74.51
C ALA A 66 -4.72 8.98 73.37
N LYS A 67 -5.90 8.41 73.65
CA LYS A 67 -6.76 7.79 72.64
C LYS A 67 -7.33 8.83 71.66
N LEU A 68 -7.74 10.00 72.14
CA LEU A 68 -8.20 11.10 71.29
C LEU A 68 -7.07 11.66 70.42
N GLU A 69 -5.88 11.88 70.96
CA GLU A 69 -4.71 12.33 70.21
C GLU A 69 -4.31 11.32 69.12
N ALA A 70 -4.34 10.02 69.44
CA ALA A 70 -4.09 8.95 68.48
C ALA A 70 -5.15 8.94 67.36
N ASN A 71 -6.44 9.09 67.72
CA ASN A 71 -7.53 9.14 66.73
C ASN A 71 -7.45 10.39 65.85
N MET A 72 -7.08 11.54 66.42
CA MET A 72 -6.92 12.80 65.68
C MET A 72 -5.80 12.66 64.65
N LYS A 73 -4.65 12.14 65.06
CA LYS A 73 -3.51 11.91 64.17
C LYS A 73 -3.84 10.90 63.06
N LEU A 74 -4.52 9.80 63.40
CA LEU A 74 -4.99 8.82 62.42
C LEU A 74 -5.96 9.45 61.40
N CYS A 75 -6.84 10.35 61.86
CA CYS A 75 -7.78 11.06 60.99
C CYS A 75 -7.05 12.01 60.04
N GLU A 76 -6.07 12.77 60.55
CA GLU A 76 -5.24 13.68 59.76
C GLU A 76 -4.43 12.93 58.68
N ASP A 77 -3.81 11.81 59.04
CA ASP A 77 -3.07 10.95 58.11
C ASP A 77 -4.01 10.32 57.06
N ARG A 78 -5.22 9.90 57.47
CA ARG A 78 -6.25 9.42 56.52
C ARG A 78 -6.72 10.52 55.60
N MET A 79 -6.90 11.75 56.09
CA MET A 79 -7.33 12.87 55.25
C MET A 79 -6.25 13.26 54.25
N GLY A 80 -4.98 13.31 54.65
CA GLY A 80 -3.86 13.53 53.73
C GLY A 80 -3.76 12.45 52.65
N ARG A 81 -3.95 11.17 53.02
CA ARG A 81 -4.00 10.05 52.07
C ARG A 81 -5.20 10.13 51.13
N ALA A 82 -6.38 10.50 51.63
CA ALA A 82 -7.59 10.65 50.83
C ALA A 82 -7.46 11.77 49.80
N VAL A 83 -6.86 12.91 50.16
CA VAL A 83 -6.62 14.03 49.21
C VAL A 83 -5.70 13.58 48.08
N ARG A 84 -4.60 12.88 48.37
CA ARG A 84 -3.68 12.34 47.36
C ARG A 84 -4.36 11.31 46.46
N LEU A 85 -5.19 10.44 47.04
CA LEU A 85 -5.93 9.43 46.27
C LEU A 85 -6.94 10.09 45.32
N VAL A 86 -7.71 11.07 45.79
CA VAL A 86 -8.70 11.79 44.98
C VAL A 86 -8.04 12.60 43.88
N SER A 87 -6.94 13.31 44.18
CA SER A 87 -6.21 14.07 43.15
C SER A 87 -5.51 13.18 42.13
N GLY A 88 -5.04 12.00 42.55
CA GLY A 88 -4.48 10.98 41.66
C GLY A 88 -5.50 10.42 40.69
N LEU A 89 -6.74 10.20 41.14
CA LEU A 89 -7.82 9.60 40.35
C LEU A 89 -8.71 10.61 39.61
N ALA A 90 -8.60 11.90 39.90
CA ALA A 90 -9.47 12.92 39.30
C ALA A 90 -9.33 13.00 37.77
N ASP A 91 -8.10 13.03 37.26
CA ASP A 91 -7.83 13.10 35.82
C ASP A 91 -8.19 11.79 35.12
N GLU A 92 -7.91 10.64 35.75
CA GLU A 92 -8.30 9.32 35.24
C GLU A 92 -9.83 9.17 35.19
N LYS A 93 -10.57 9.73 36.16
CA LYS A 93 -12.03 9.75 36.13
C LYS A 93 -12.57 10.53 34.93
N GLU A 94 -12.05 11.73 34.65
CA GLU A 94 -12.47 12.50 33.48
C GLU A 94 -12.08 11.80 32.17
N ARG A 95 -10.89 11.18 32.12
CA ARG A 95 -10.45 10.35 30.99
C ARG A 95 -11.39 9.17 30.78
N TRP A 96 -11.67 8.37 31.79
CA TRP A 96 -12.61 7.25 31.70
C TRP A 96 -14.00 7.71 31.32
N LYS A 97 -14.46 8.86 31.81
CA LYS A 97 -15.74 9.43 31.41
C LYS A 97 -15.76 9.80 29.92
N SER A 98 -14.67 10.38 29.41
CA SER A 98 -14.49 10.65 27.99
C SER A 98 -14.41 9.36 27.16
N THR A 99 -13.65 8.36 27.63
CA THR A 99 -13.55 7.03 27.00
C THR A 99 -14.90 6.31 27.00
N VAL A 100 -15.68 6.38 28.08
CA VAL A 100 -17.02 5.80 28.15
C VAL A 100 -17.98 6.53 27.21
N ALA A 101 -17.88 7.85 27.08
CA ALA A 101 -18.66 8.61 26.12
C ALA A 101 -18.30 8.25 24.67
N SER A 102 -17.00 8.11 24.36
CA SER A 102 -16.53 7.70 23.03
C SER A 102 -16.90 6.26 22.72
N LEU A 103 -16.76 5.34 23.67
CA LEU A 103 -17.21 3.96 23.56
C LEU A 103 -18.74 3.89 23.39
N GLY A 104 -19.51 4.73 24.09
CA GLY A 104 -20.95 4.82 23.91
C GLY A 104 -21.33 5.24 22.48
N PHE A 105 -20.61 6.23 21.93
CA PHE A 105 -20.75 6.62 20.52
C PHE A 105 -20.38 5.46 19.58
N THR A 106 -19.25 4.80 19.80
CA THR A 106 -18.81 3.65 19.00
C THR A 106 -19.80 2.49 19.06
N ILE A 107 -20.32 2.14 20.24
CA ILE A 107 -21.31 1.07 20.43
C ILE A 107 -22.60 1.40 19.67
N SER A 108 -23.02 2.66 19.65
CA SER A 108 -24.21 3.04 18.88
C SER A 108 -24.02 2.86 17.37
N ASN A 109 -22.80 3.08 16.86
CA ASN A 109 -22.47 3.06 15.43
C ASN A 109 -21.83 1.74 14.94
N VAL A 110 -21.45 0.84 15.86
CA VAL A 110 -20.68 -0.37 15.55
C VAL A 110 -21.42 -1.28 14.57
N ILE A 111 -22.75 -1.27 14.58
CA ILE A 111 -23.57 -2.11 13.72
C ILE A 111 -23.34 -1.77 12.25
N GLY A 112 -23.41 -0.48 11.89
CA GLY A 112 -23.13 -0.03 10.53
C GLY A 112 -21.66 -0.22 10.14
N ASP A 113 -20.74 0.09 11.06
CA ASP A 113 -19.29 -0.02 10.82
C ASP A 113 -18.86 -1.48 10.57
N VAL A 114 -19.40 -2.43 11.37
CA VAL A 114 -19.16 -3.87 11.21
C VAL A 114 -19.86 -4.40 9.96
N LEU A 115 -21.06 -3.92 9.62
CA LEU A 115 -21.77 -4.36 8.41
C LEU A 115 -20.98 -4.02 7.15
N ILE A 116 -20.46 -2.78 7.05
CA ILE A 116 -19.58 -2.38 5.95
C ILE A 116 -18.32 -3.24 5.91
N SER A 117 -17.69 -3.44 7.08
CA SER A 117 -16.44 -4.19 7.17
C SER A 117 -16.64 -5.67 6.82
N ALA A 118 -17.76 -6.28 7.20
CA ALA A 118 -18.12 -7.64 6.84
C ALA A 118 -18.41 -7.77 5.34
N GLY A 119 -19.14 -6.80 4.75
CA GLY A 119 -19.31 -6.71 3.30
C GLY A 119 -17.98 -6.56 2.57
N ALA A 120 -17.04 -5.80 3.15
CA ALA A 120 -15.69 -5.63 2.63
C ALA A 120 -14.89 -6.94 2.61
N VAL A 121 -14.89 -7.69 3.72
CA VAL A 121 -14.22 -9.01 3.82
C VAL A 121 -14.84 -10.02 2.84
N ALA A 122 -16.16 -9.95 2.63
CA ALA A 122 -16.86 -10.89 1.75
C ALA A 122 -16.60 -10.61 0.25
N TYR A 123 -16.62 -9.34 -0.15
CA TYR A 123 -16.76 -8.96 -1.56
C TYR A 123 -15.68 -8.04 -2.11
N LEU A 124 -15.03 -7.19 -1.30
CA LEU A 124 -14.19 -6.12 -1.87
C LEU A 124 -12.83 -6.60 -2.38
N THR A 125 -12.27 -7.66 -1.80
CA THR A 125 -10.87 -8.03 -2.03
C THR A 125 -10.45 -8.40 -3.46
N PRO A 126 -11.32 -8.88 -4.37
CA PRO A 126 -10.96 -9.06 -5.77
C PRO A 126 -10.94 -7.75 -6.58
N PHE A 127 -11.63 -6.71 -6.11
CA PHE A 127 -11.82 -5.47 -6.88
C PHE A 127 -10.66 -4.49 -6.74
N THR A 128 -10.63 -3.55 -7.67
CA THR A 128 -9.64 -2.46 -7.76
C THR A 128 -10.01 -1.31 -6.84
N ASP A 129 -9.02 -0.52 -6.41
CA ASP A 129 -9.21 0.57 -5.44
C ASP A 129 -10.32 1.58 -5.84
N LYS A 130 -10.35 2.04 -7.10
CA LYS A 130 -11.38 2.98 -7.58
C LYS A 130 -12.79 2.40 -7.45
N TYR A 131 -12.95 1.13 -7.81
CA TYR A 131 -14.24 0.44 -7.72
C TYR A 131 -14.65 0.24 -6.26
N ARG A 132 -13.71 -0.17 -5.38
CA ARG A 132 -13.97 -0.30 -3.94
C ARG A 132 -14.42 1.00 -3.31
N ARG A 133 -13.73 2.11 -3.58
CA ARG A 133 -14.09 3.43 -3.06
C ARG A 133 -15.45 3.89 -3.55
N GLY A 134 -15.79 3.62 -4.82
CA GLY A 134 -17.13 3.86 -5.37
C GLY A 134 -18.20 3.05 -4.62
N LEU A 135 -17.99 1.74 -4.50
CA LEU A 135 -18.94 0.83 -3.85
C LEU A 135 -19.13 1.13 -2.36
N LEU A 136 -18.04 1.40 -1.62
CA LEU A 136 -18.11 1.81 -0.21
C LEU A 136 -18.88 3.12 -0.03
N LYS A 137 -18.69 4.08 -0.94
CA LYS A 137 -19.43 5.35 -0.92
C LYS A 137 -20.93 5.11 -1.14
N GLU A 138 -21.29 4.24 -2.09
CA GLU A 138 -22.68 3.85 -2.34
C GLU A 138 -23.29 3.13 -1.12
N TRP A 139 -22.57 2.17 -0.51
CA TRP A 139 -23.02 1.48 0.70
C TRP A 139 -23.25 2.43 1.88
N LEU A 140 -22.37 3.43 2.06
CA LEU A 140 -22.53 4.46 3.08
C LEU A 140 -23.78 5.32 2.86
N VAL A 141 -24.07 5.70 1.60
CA VAL A 141 -25.29 6.44 1.25
C VAL A 141 -26.52 5.61 1.59
N ILE A 142 -26.54 4.33 1.20
CA ILE A 142 -27.65 3.41 1.49
C ILE A 142 -27.86 3.25 3.00
N LEU A 143 -26.80 3.11 3.80
CA LEU A 143 -26.94 3.02 5.26
C LEU A 143 -27.54 4.28 5.87
N GLY A 144 -27.19 5.45 5.34
CA GLY A 144 -27.81 6.72 5.69
C GLY A 144 -29.31 6.76 5.36
N GLU A 145 -29.70 6.31 4.17
CA GLU A 145 -31.10 6.27 3.73
C GLU A 145 -31.95 5.28 4.55
N VAL A 146 -31.40 4.12 4.90
CA VAL A 146 -32.08 3.10 5.72
C VAL A 146 -32.13 3.49 7.21
N GLY A 147 -31.32 4.46 7.62
CA GLY A 147 -31.25 4.93 9.01
C GLY A 147 -30.52 3.96 9.94
N VAL A 148 -29.50 3.26 9.44
CA VAL A 148 -28.60 2.43 10.26
C VAL A 148 -27.52 3.35 10.86
N PRO A 149 -27.37 3.41 12.21
CA PRO A 149 -26.29 4.17 12.84
C PRO A 149 -24.91 3.69 12.39
N HIS A 150 -24.04 4.63 12.02
CA HIS A 150 -22.69 4.34 11.54
C HIS A 150 -21.77 5.56 11.75
N THR A 151 -20.48 5.32 11.81
CA THR A 151 -19.48 6.37 11.95
C THR A 151 -19.31 7.09 10.61
N VAL A 152 -19.25 8.43 10.65
CA VAL A 152 -19.06 9.26 9.45
C VAL A 152 -17.75 8.89 8.76
N LYS A 153 -17.81 8.48 7.49
CA LYS A 153 -16.65 8.02 6.68
C LYS A 153 -15.94 6.78 7.27
N CYS A 154 -16.68 5.83 7.85
CA CYS A 154 -16.08 4.58 8.31
C CYS A 154 -15.43 3.80 7.16
N THR A 155 -14.28 3.20 7.42
CA THR A 155 -13.56 2.33 6.48
C THR A 155 -13.23 0.99 7.15
N PRO A 156 -13.04 -0.09 6.39
CA PRO A 156 -12.66 -1.37 6.98
C PRO A 156 -11.36 -1.29 7.79
N VAL A 157 -10.42 -0.43 7.37
CA VAL A 157 -9.15 -0.20 8.09
C VAL A 157 -9.37 0.50 9.41
N SER A 158 -10.26 1.50 9.50
CA SER A 158 -10.57 2.16 10.78
C SER A 158 -11.33 1.27 11.76
N THR A 159 -12.13 0.34 11.25
CA THR A 159 -13.00 -0.50 12.08
C THR A 159 -12.30 -1.80 12.53
N LEU A 160 -11.58 -2.47 11.64
CA LEU A 160 -10.93 -3.76 11.90
C LEU A 160 -9.40 -3.67 12.05
N GLY A 161 -8.81 -2.54 11.66
CA GLY A 161 -7.36 -2.37 11.62
C GLY A 161 -6.79 -1.92 12.96
N GLU A 162 -5.79 -2.66 13.45
CA GLU A 162 -4.99 -2.23 14.58
C GLU A 162 -3.71 -1.54 14.08
N PRO A 163 -3.44 -0.27 14.46
CA PRO A 163 -2.29 0.48 13.95
C PRO A 163 -0.93 -0.20 14.20
N VAL A 164 -0.76 -0.86 15.35
CA VAL A 164 0.48 -1.55 15.72
C VAL A 164 0.73 -2.75 14.80
N THR A 165 -0.31 -3.55 14.57
CA THR A 165 -0.24 -4.74 13.73
C THR A 165 -0.05 -4.37 12.25
N ILE A 166 -0.74 -3.32 11.76
CA ILE A 166 -0.52 -2.78 10.41
C ILE A 166 0.93 -2.33 10.21
N ARG A 167 1.51 -1.63 11.19
CA ARG A 167 2.91 -1.20 11.15
C ARG A 167 3.88 -2.37 11.12
N LYS A 168 3.61 -3.42 11.91
CA LYS A 168 4.40 -4.65 11.89
C LYS A 168 4.40 -5.27 10.48
N TRP A 169 3.25 -5.37 9.84
CA TRP A 169 3.18 -5.85 8.46
C TRP A 169 3.97 -4.99 7.48
N GLN A 170 3.94 -3.67 7.64
CA GLN A 170 4.72 -2.75 6.80
C GLN A 170 6.24 -2.91 7.02
N LEU A 171 6.69 -3.16 8.26
CA LEU A 171 8.09 -3.50 8.55
C LEU A 171 8.49 -4.85 7.93
N ASP A 172 7.56 -5.81 7.90
CA ASP A 172 7.74 -7.09 7.23
C ASP A 172 7.69 -6.95 5.68
N GLY A 173 7.47 -5.76 5.13
CA GLY A 173 7.51 -5.49 3.69
C GLY A 173 6.15 -5.44 2.99
N LEU A 174 5.04 -5.30 3.74
CA LEU A 174 3.76 -4.92 3.17
C LEU A 174 3.87 -3.51 2.58
N PRO A 175 3.43 -3.29 1.33
CA PRO A 175 3.44 -1.96 0.78
C PRO A 175 2.52 -1.00 1.57
N ARG A 176 2.95 0.26 1.70
CA ARG A 176 2.31 1.24 2.58
C ARG A 176 1.09 1.94 1.97
N ASP A 177 0.68 1.56 0.76
CA ASP A 177 -0.52 2.12 0.13
C ASP A 177 -1.80 1.64 0.82
N PHE A 178 -2.88 2.39 0.61
CA PHE A 178 -4.18 2.13 1.21
C PHE A 178 -4.72 0.75 0.82
N LEU A 179 -4.60 0.34 -0.45
CA LEU A 179 -5.13 -0.92 -0.96
C LEU A 179 -4.42 -2.12 -0.33
N SER A 180 -3.09 -2.11 -0.28
CA SER A 180 -2.29 -3.16 0.37
C SER A 180 -2.61 -3.28 1.86
N THR A 181 -2.74 -2.14 2.54
CA THR A 181 -3.10 -2.09 3.97
C THR A 181 -4.52 -2.63 4.20
N GLU A 182 -5.49 -2.21 3.39
CA GLU A 182 -6.87 -2.71 3.46
C GLU A 182 -6.94 -4.21 3.17
N ASN A 183 -6.26 -4.70 2.13
CA ASN A 183 -6.19 -6.12 1.82
C ASN A 183 -5.63 -6.95 2.98
N ALA A 184 -4.58 -6.46 3.64
CA ALA A 184 -4.01 -7.13 4.81
C ALA A 184 -5.04 -7.19 5.95
N VAL A 185 -5.67 -6.06 6.29
CA VAL A 185 -6.71 -6.01 7.34
C VAL A 185 -7.86 -6.96 7.03
N LEU A 186 -8.39 -6.94 5.80
CA LEU A 186 -9.53 -7.78 5.40
C LEU A 186 -9.19 -9.27 5.43
N MET A 187 -7.98 -9.64 5.02
CA MET A 187 -7.51 -11.02 5.02
C MET A 187 -7.37 -11.59 6.43
N PHE A 188 -6.75 -10.86 7.35
CA PHE A 188 -6.53 -11.34 8.72
C PHE A 188 -7.84 -11.47 9.50
N ASN A 189 -8.89 -10.75 9.07
CA ASN A 189 -10.24 -10.85 9.60
C ASN A 189 -11.15 -11.83 8.82
N SER A 190 -10.61 -12.57 7.85
CA SER A 190 -11.34 -13.54 7.04
C SER A 190 -11.23 -14.97 7.58
N THR A 191 -12.31 -15.74 7.42
CA THR A 191 -12.33 -17.19 7.68
C THR A 191 -11.79 -18.01 6.51
N ARG A 192 -11.84 -17.46 5.29
CA ARG A 192 -11.35 -18.12 4.06
C ARG A 192 -9.86 -17.82 3.86
N TRP A 193 -9.12 -18.79 3.34
CA TRP A 193 -7.70 -18.60 3.06
C TRP A 193 -7.48 -17.66 1.87
N PRO A 194 -6.53 -16.70 1.96
CA PRO A 194 -6.26 -15.77 0.88
C PRO A 194 -5.52 -16.43 -0.29
N LEU A 195 -6.04 -16.20 -1.49
CA LEU A 195 -5.36 -16.40 -2.76
C LEU A 195 -5.01 -15.03 -3.35
N PHE A 196 -3.73 -14.71 -3.34
CA PHE A 196 -3.20 -13.46 -3.87
C PHE A 196 -2.97 -13.55 -5.37
N ILE A 197 -3.59 -12.63 -6.10
CA ILE A 197 -3.21 -12.26 -7.45
C ILE A 197 -2.00 -11.33 -7.31
N ASP A 198 -0.79 -11.88 -7.44
CA ASP A 198 0.47 -11.20 -7.12
C ASP A 198 1.55 -11.44 -8.19
N PRO A 199 1.41 -10.83 -9.37
CA PRO A 199 2.39 -10.95 -10.46
C PRO A 199 3.75 -10.35 -10.10
N GLN A 200 3.79 -9.33 -9.23
CA GLN A 200 5.01 -8.66 -8.79
C GLN A 200 5.71 -9.37 -7.62
N ARG A 201 5.08 -10.38 -7.02
CA ARG A 201 5.58 -11.09 -5.82
C ARG A 201 5.71 -10.19 -4.58
N GLN A 202 4.93 -9.11 -4.48
CA GLN A 202 4.95 -8.22 -3.32
C GLN A 202 4.35 -8.92 -2.09
N ALA A 203 3.15 -9.49 -2.23
CA ALA A 203 2.52 -10.26 -1.16
C ALA A 203 3.37 -11.48 -0.80
N ASN A 204 3.94 -12.16 -1.79
CA ASN A 204 4.85 -13.28 -1.58
C ASN A 204 6.06 -12.91 -0.71
N ARG A 205 6.74 -11.79 -1.03
CA ARG A 205 7.90 -11.29 -0.26
C ARG A 205 7.50 -10.90 1.16
N TRP A 206 6.39 -10.20 1.31
CA TRP A 206 5.84 -9.81 2.61
C TRP A 206 5.56 -11.03 3.50
N ILE A 207 4.85 -12.04 2.98
CA ILE A 207 4.51 -13.26 3.74
C ILE A 207 5.78 -14.03 4.14
N ARG A 208 6.80 -14.08 3.28
CA ARG A 208 8.10 -14.69 3.59
C ARG A 208 8.81 -14.02 4.75
N ASN A 209 8.82 -12.68 4.75
CA ASN A 209 9.44 -11.91 5.82
C ASN A 209 8.66 -12.05 7.14
N MET A 210 7.33 -11.92 7.08
CA MET A 210 6.46 -12.08 8.24
C MET A 210 6.59 -13.47 8.88
N GLY A 211 6.71 -14.52 8.07
CA GLY A 211 6.86 -15.91 8.51
C GLY A 211 8.31 -16.31 8.88
N LYS A 212 9.29 -15.42 8.76
CA LYS A 212 10.72 -15.75 8.97
C LYS A 212 11.03 -16.11 10.43
N ALA A 213 10.39 -15.43 11.39
CA ALA A 213 10.60 -15.67 12.82
C ALA A 213 9.84 -16.91 13.34
N SER A 214 8.65 -17.19 12.81
CA SER A 214 7.79 -18.32 13.22
C SER A 214 8.05 -19.62 12.44
N GLY A 215 8.77 -19.53 11.31
CA GLY A 215 9.07 -20.64 10.42
C GLY A 215 7.97 -20.87 9.38
N LEU A 216 8.21 -20.42 8.14
CA LEU A 216 7.30 -20.56 7.00
C LEU A 216 7.60 -21.83 6.18
N ALA A 217 6.59 -22.66 5.95
CA ALA A 217 6.65 -23.78 5.02
C ALA A 217 6.29 -23.31 3.60
N ILE A 218 7.26 -23.33 2.67
CA ILE A 218 7.05 -22.93 1.27
C ILE A 218 6.90 -24.18 0.41
N ALA A 219 5.85 -24.24 -0.41
CA ALA A 219 5.59 -25.34 -1.32
C ALA A 219 5.01 -24.88 -2.66
N LYS A 220 5.05 -25.74 -3.67
CA LYS A 220 4.39 -25.56 -4.97
C LYS A 220 3.48 -26.73 -5.26
N LEU A 221 2.45 -26.52 -6.09
CA LEU A 221 1.56 -27.61 -6.55
C LEU A 221 2.29 -28.71 -7.31
N THR A 222 3.46 -28.40 -7.89
CA THR A 222 4.30 -29.37 -8.60
C THR A 222 5.18 -30.23 -7.69
N ASP A 223 5.27 -29.90 -6.40
CA ASP A 223 6.18 -30.58 -5.48
C ASP A 223 5.59 -31.92 -5.01
N ARG A 224 6.37 -33.00 -5.15
CA ARG A 224 5.95 -34.36 -4.74
C ARG A 224 5.61 -34.48 -3.26
N ASP A 225 6.24 -33.67 -2.42
CA ASP A 225 6.08 -33.69 -0.96
C ASP A 225 5.11 -32.61 -0.43
N LEU A 226 4.31 -31.97 -1.30
CA LEU A 226 3.37 -30.90 -0.90
C LEU A 226 2.49 -31.30 0.28
N LEU A 227 1.81 -32.45 0.19
CA LEU A 227 0.89 -32.90 1.24
C LEU A 227 1.62 -33.16 2.56
N ARG A 228 2.82 -33.76 2.53
CA ARG A 228 3.62 -34.01 3.74
C ARG A 228 4.07 -32.71 4.41
N SER A 229 4.49 -31.72 3.61
CA SER A 229 4.84 -30.39 4.11
C SER A 229 3.64 -29.69 4.74
N LEU A 230 2.45 -29.84 4.14
CA LEU A 230 1.20 -29.29 4.66
C LEU A 230 0.74 -29.98 5.95
N GLU A 231 0.82 -31.31 6.02
CA GLU A 231 0.53 -32.10 7.23
C GLU A 231 1.42 -31.65 8.41
N SER A 232 2.72 -31.46 8.17
CA SER A 232 3.65 -30.95 9.17
C SER A 232 3.29 -29.54 9.61
N ALA A 233 2.96 -28.65 8.66
CA ALA A 233 2.58 -27.28 8.97
C ALA A 233 1.30 -27.22 9.82
N VAL A 234 0.28 -28.00 9.48
CA VAL A 234 -0.99 -28.08 10.22
C VAL A 234 -0.78 -28.63 11.63
N ARG A 235 0.03 -29.69 11.79
CA ARG A 235 0.31 -30.30 13.10
C ARG A 235 0.99 -29.34 14.07
N PHE A 236 1.94 -28.55 13.58
CA PHE A 236 2.75 -27.65 14.41
C PHE A 236 2.26 -26.20 14.40
N GLY A 237 1.16 -25.88 13.73
CA GLY A 237 0.66 -24.50 13.63
C GLY A 237 1.57 -23.57 12.81
N LYS A 238 2.41 -24.10 11.93
CA LYS A 238 3.32 -23.29 11.09
C LYS A 238 2.56 -22.65 9.94
N GLN A 239 2.97 -21.45 9.56
CA GLN A 239 2.43 -20.80 8.36
C GLN A 239 2.87 -21.55 7.11
N CYS A 240 2.00 -21.69 6.11
CA CYS A 240 2.30 -22.34 4.84
C CYS A 240 2.00 -21.42 3.66
N LEU A 241 2.93 -21.31 2.72
CA LEU A 241 2.81 -20.53 1.49
C LEU A 241 2.90 -21.46 0.27
N ILE A 242 1.82 -21.53 -0.51
CA ILE A 242 1.78 -22.24 -1.80
C ILE A 242 1.99 -21.24 -2.94
N GLU A 243 3.02 -21.45 -3.74
CA GLU A 243 3.42 -20.51 -4.79
C GLU A 243 3.07 -20.95 -6.20
N ASN A 244 2.79 -19.95 -7.06
CA ASN A 244 2.57 -20.11 -8.50
C ASN A 244 1.37 -21.02 -8.82
N VAL A 245 0.30 -20.88 -8.04
CA VAL A 245 -0.95 -21.56 -8.34
C VAL A 245 -1.53 -21.03 -9.65
N GLY A 246 -2.00 -21.93 -10.51
CA GLY A 246 -2.66 -21.59 -11.77
C GLY A 246 -4.11 -21.15 -11.56
N THR A 247 -4.97 -21.53 -12.50
CA THR A 247 -6.42 -21.34 -12.41
C THR A 247 -7.13 -22.48 -11.67
N GLU A 248 -6.45 -23.62 -11.50
CA GLU A 248 -6.97 -24.83 -10.85
C GLU A 248 -6.25 -25.08 -9.52
N LEU A 249 -7.01 -25.57 -8.54
CA LEU A 249 -6.51 -26.02 -7.24
C LEU A 249 -6.63 -27.54 -7.15
N ASP A 250 -5.64 -28.19 -6.55
CA ASP A 250 -5.67 -29.63 -6.32
C ASP A 250 -6.79 -29.99 -5.32
N PRO A 251 -7.75 -30.86 -5.69
CA PRO A 251 -8.82 -31.31 -4.78
C PRO A 251 -8.34 -31.92 -3.47
N ALA A 252 -7.10 -32.45 -3.41
CA ALA A 252 -6.50 -32.95 -2.18
C ALA A 252 -6.36 -31.87 -1.07
N LEU A 253 -6.44 -30.60 -1.45
CA LEU A 253 -6.39 -29.47 -0.51
C LEU A 253 -7.77 -29.08 0.04
N ASP A 254 -8.88 -29.61 -0.50
CA ASP A 254 -10.23 -29.14 -0.20
C ASP A 254 -10.57 -29.21 1.30
N SER A 255 -10.12 -30.24 2.00
CA SER A 255 -10.33 -30.37 3.44
C SER A 255 -9.70 -29.22 4.22
N VAL A 256 -8.49 -28.80 3.85
CA VAL A 256 -7.77 -27.68 4.44
C VAL A 256 -8.38 -26.34 4.02
N LEU A 257 -8.74 -26.20 2.73
CA LEU A 257 -9.33 -24.99 2.18
C LEU A 257 -10.67 -24.65 2.85
N GLN A 258 -11.52 -25.66 3.03
CA GLN A 258 -12.83 -25.53 3.66
C GLN A 258 -12.80 -25.67 5.19
N ARG A 259 -11.61 -25.91 5.78
CA ARG A 259 -11.41 -26.15 7.21
C ARG A 259 -12.35 -27.23 7.77
N GLN A 260 -12.38 -28.39 7.11
CA GLN A 260 -13.18 -29.57 7.50
C GLN A 260 -12.60 -30.27 8.75
N VAL A 261 -12.52 -29.54 9.86
CA VAL A 261 -12.03 -30.02 11.15
C VAL A 261 -13.15 -30.79 11.85
N PHE A 262 -12.81 -31.97 12.37
CA PHE A 262 -13.71 -32.80 13.17
C PHE A 262 -13.02 -33.24 14.45
N ARG A 263 -13.80 -33.62 15.46
CA ARG A 263 -13.27 -33.97 16.77
C ARG A 263 -13.11 -35.49 16.87
N GLN A 264 -11.90 -35.95 17.17
CA GLN A 264 -11.59 -37.38 17.33
C GLN A 264 -10.78 -37.57 18.62
N ALA A 265 -11.23 -38.47 19.49
CA ALA A 265 -10.58 -38.77 20.78
C ALA A 265 -10.32 -37.52 21.66
N GLY A 266 -11.20 -36.51 21.60
CA GLY A 266 -11.08 -35.27 22.37
C GLY A 266 -10.22 -34.17 21.73
N THR A 267 -9.53 -34.45 20.63
CA THR A 267 -8.68 -33.49 19.91
C THR A 267 -9.32 -33.09 18.58
N ASN A 268 -9.17 -31.83 18.19
CA ASN A 268 -9.55 -31.37 16.85
C ASN A 268 -8.56 -31.93 15.82
N VAL A 269 -9.06 -32.61 14.81
CA VAL A 269 -8.26 -33.24 13.74
C VAL A 269 -8.82 -32.88 12.38
N ILE A 270 -7.98 -32.98 11.36
CA ILE A 270 -8.34 -32.73 9.96
C ILE A 270 -7.80 -33.85 9.08
N LYS A 271 -8.55 -34.25 8.07
CA LYS A 271 -8.12 -35.27 7.10
C LYS A 271 -7.43 -34.58 5.92
N ILE A 272 -6.18 -34.91 5.62
CA ILE A 272 -5.40 -34.37 4.49
C ILE A 272 -4.97 -35.55 3.64
N GLY A 273 -5.48 -35.64 2.40
CA GLY A 273 -5.35 -36.88 1.62
C GLY A 273 -5.95 -38.07 2.38
N ASP A 274 -5.11 -39.07 2.67
CA ASP A 274 -5.50 -40.24 3.46
C ASP A 274 -5.12 -40.13 4.95
N SER A 275 -4.34 -39.13 5.34
CA SER A 275 -3.82 -38.95 6.70
C SER A 275 -4.78 -38.15 7.58
N ILE A 276 -4.95 -38.56 8.84
CA ILE A 276 -5.63 -37.76 9.87
C ILE A 276 -4.57 -37.07 10.72
N VAL A 277 -4.64 -35.74 10.81
CA VAL A 277 -3.63 -34.90 11.47
C VAL A 277 -4.29 -34.06 12.56
N PRO A 278 -3.70 -33.96 13.77
CA PRO A 278 -4.12 -32.99 14.78
C PRO A 278 -4.10 -31.56 14.21
N TYR A 279 -5.20 -30.84 14.38
CA TYR A 279 -5.34 -29.48 13.89
C TYR A 279 -4.91 -28.49 14.95
N ASN A 280 -3.93 -27.64 14.62
CA ASN A 280 -3.54 -26.51 15.45
C ASN A 280 -4.22 -25.23 14.95
N GLU A 281 -4.85 -24.48 15.86
CA GLU A 281 -5.59 -23.25 15.57
C GLU A 281 -4.69 -22.08 15.09
N ASP A 282 -3.39 -22.14 15.39
CA ASP A 282 -2.40 -21.14 14.94
C ASP A 282 -2.01 -21.32 13.46
N PHE A 283 -2.36 -22.45 12.84
CA PHE A 283 -2.06 -22.71 11.44
C PHE A 283 -2.66 -21.63 10.52
N ARG A 284 -1.87 -21.16 9.54
CA ARG A 284 -2.32 -20.23 8.51
C ARG A 284 -1.82 -20.66 7.13
N LEU A 285 -2.70 -20.60 6.12
CA LEU A 285 -2.39 -20.91 4.73
C LEU A 285 -2.48 -19.66 3.85
N PHE A 286 -1.48 -19.47 3.00
CA PHE A 286 -1.41 -18.41 2.00
C PHE A 286 -1.16 -19.00 0.62
N ILE A 287 -1.82 -18.47 -0.40
CA ILE A 287 -1.69 -18.96 -1.79
C ILE A 287 -1.35 -17.78 -2.70
N THR A 288 -0.36 -17.92 -3.57
CA THR A 288 0.04 -16.84 -4.51
C THR A 288 0.00 -17.32 -5.96
N THR A 289 -0.53 -16.48 -6.86
CA THR A 289 -0.45 -16.67 -8.31
C THR A 289 0.32 -15.54 -8.97
N LYS A 290 1.04 -15.87 -10.04
CA LYS A 290 1.73 -14.90 -10.90
C LYS A 290 0.87 -14.43 -12.08
N LEU A 291 -0.30 -15.03 -12.25
CA LEU A 291 -1.20 -14.65 -13.34
C LEU A 291 -1.77 -13.26 -13.02
N PRO A 292 -1.69 -12.29 -13.93
CA PRO A 292 -2.15 -10.93 -13.67
C PRO A 292 -3.68 -10.83 -13.63
N ASN A 293 -4.37 -11.60 -14.47
CA ASN A 293 -5.83 -11.63 -14.53
C ASN A 293 -6.30 -13.09 -14.70
N PRO A 294 -6.22 -13.91 -13.64
CA PRO A 294 -6.67 -15.30 -13.68
C PRO A 294 -8.21 -15.37 -13.67
N HIS A 295 -8.76 -16.23 -14.52
CA HIS A 295 -10.17 -16.59 -14.47
C HIS A 295 -10.35 -17.80 -13.56
N TYR A 296 -10.84 -17.57 -12.35
CA TYR A 296 -11.20 -18.62 -11.41
C TYR A 296 -12.65 -19.04 -11.60
N THR A 297 -12.90 -20.35 -11.49
CA THR A 297 -14.27 -20.86 -11.45
C THR A 297 -14.94 -20.48 -10.12
N PRO A 298 -16.27 -20.39 -10.06
CA PRO A 298 -16.97 -20.08 -8.80
C PRO A 298 -16.65 -21.08 -7.70
N GLU A 299 -16.43 -22.34 -8.06
CA GLU A 299 -16.02 -23.37 -7.11
C GLU A 299 -14.73 -22.97 -6.37
N VAL A 300 -13.74 -22.45 -7.08
CA VAL A 300 -12.50 -21.94 -6.48
C VAL A 300 -12.81 -20.69 -5.64
N SER A 301 -13.55 -19.71 -6.17
CA SER A 301 -13.85 -18.45 -5.48
C SER A 301 -14.69 -18.60 -4.21
N ILE A 302 -15.42 -19.71 -4.03
CA ILE A 302 -16.14 -20.02 -2.79
C ILE A 302 -15.18 -20.60 -1.75
N LYS A 303 -14.22 -21.44 -2.19
CA LYS A 303 -13.26 -22.11 -1.31
C LYS A 303 -12.19 -21.16 -0.77
N VAL A 304 -11.76 -20.17 -1.56
CA VAL A 304 -10.69 -19.22 -1.18
C VAL A 304 -11.16 -17.77 -1.25
N MET A 305 -10.49 -16.91 -0.50
CA MET A 305 -10.66 -15.46 -0.60
C MET A 305 -9.71 -14.93 -1.67
N VAL A 306 -10.23 -14.53 -2.83
CA VAL A 306 -9.39 -13.92 -3.87
C VAL A 306 -9.03 -12.50 -3.44
N VAL A 307 -7.73 -12.23 -3.33
CA VAL A 307 -7.18 -10.95 -2.93
C VAL A 307 -6.39 -10.38 -4.10
N ASN A 308 -6.83 -9.24 -4.58
CA ASN A 308 -6.17 -8.52 -5.65
C ASN A 308 -5.00 -7.70 -5.09
N PHE A 309 -3.79 -8.19 -5.32
CA PHE A 309 -2.52 -7.47 -5.10
C PHE A 309 -1.89 -7.03 -6.43
N ALA A 310 -2.60 -7.19 -7.55
CA ALA A 310 -2.21 -6.58 -8.79
C ALA A 310 -2.30 -5.08 -8.63
N LEU A 311 -1.25 -4.41 -9.07
CA LEU A 311 -1.19 -2.98 -9.05
C LEU A 311 -2.08 -2.44 -10.20
N VAL A 312 -3.02 -1.54 -9.90
CA VAL A 312 -4.05 -0.99 -10.82
C VAL A 312 -4.00 0.54 -10.79
N PRO A 313 -4.33 1.28 -11.88
CA PRO A 313 -4.15 2.71 -11.91
C PRO A 313 -5.06 3.39 -10.89
N SER A 314 -4.50 4.02 -9.88
CA SER A 314 -5.17 5.07 -9.12
C SER A 314 -4.99 6.41 -9.83
N SER A 315 -5.34 6.51 -11.12
CA SER A 315 -5.41 7.82 -11.75
C SER A 315 -6.72 8.50 -11.35
N VAL A 316 -6.60 9.42 -10.40
CA VAL A 316 -7.66 10.41 -10.10
C VAL A 316 -7.81 11.43 -11.26
N LEU A 317 -7.02 11.33 -12.34
CA LEU A 317 -7.08 12.30 -13.44
C LEU A 317 -7.27 11.75 -14.87
N PHE A 318 -7.28 10.44 -15.15
CA PHE A 318 -7.07 9.99 -16.55
C PHE A 318 -8.07 8.98 -17.15
N TRP A 319 -9.19 8.67 -16.49
CA TRP A 319 -10.26 7.84 -17.08
C TRP A 319 -11.64 8.48 -16.93
N GLY A 320 -11.74 9.78 -17.16
CA GLY A 320 -13.01 10.43 -17.53
C GLY A 320 -13.15 10.38 -19.05
N ALA A 321 -14.29 9.91 -19.54
CA ALA A 321 -14.70 9.87 -20.96
C ALA A 321 -14.16 8.72 -21.82
N TRP A 322 -14.75 7.54 -21.63
CA TRP A 322 -15.15 6.71 -22.79
C TRP A 322 -16.62 7.03 -23.10
N PRO A 323 -16.96 7.55 -24.30
CA PRO A 323 -18.36 7.70 -24.70
C PRO A 323 -18.96 6.33 -24.99
N GLN A 324 -20.15 6.07 -24.43
CA GLN A 324 -21.01 4.90 -24.65
C GLN A 324 -21.53 4.74 -26.10
N ASN A 325 -20.89 5.31 -27.12
CA ASN A 325 -21.40 5.30 -28.50
C ASN A 325 -20.36 4.80 -29.52
N ARG A 326 -20.33 3.48 -29.74
CA ARG A 326 -20.11 2.92 -31.09
C ARG A 326 -21.22 1.94 -31.41
N ARG A 327 -22.04 2.33 -32.38
CA ARG A 327 -23.01 1.47 -33.06
C ARG A 327 -22.27 0.39 -33.84
N VAL A 328 -22.15 -0.79 -33.24
CA VAL A 328 -22.32 -2.05 -33.98
C VAL A 328 -23.81 -2.41 -33.87
N ALA A 329 -24.39 -2.97 -34.92
CA ALA A 329 -25.83 -3.16 -35.13
C ALA A 329 -26.64 -3.70 -33.91
N PRO A 330 -27.94 -3.38 -33.81
CA PRO A 330 -28.70 -3.42 -32.58
C PRO A 330 -29.20 -4.83 -32.25
N SER A 331 -28.43 -5.59 -31.48
CA SER A 331 -28.98 -6.70 -30.67
C SER A 331 -28.12 -7.13 -29.49
N LEU A 332 -27.05 -6.40 -29.17
CA LEU A 332 -26.25 -6.62 -27.97
C LEU A 332 -26.14 -5.30 -27.22
N SER A 333 -27.12 -5.06 -26.35
CA SER A 333 -26.99 -4.09 -25.27
C SER A 333 -25.71 -4.38 -24.48
N PRO A 334 -24.98 -3.35 -24.02
CA PRO A 334 -23.92 -3.56 -23.04
C PRO A 334 -24.55 -4.32 -21.87
N ILE A 335 -23.90 -5.39 -21.39
CA ILE A 335 -24.31 -6.01 -20.15
C ILE A 335 -24.14 -4.92 -19.09
N HIS A 336 -25.25 -4.26 -18.79
CA HIS A 336 -25.45 -3.58 -17.54
C HIS A 336 -25.17 -4.62 -16.46
N ASP A 337 -24.03 -4.49 -15.78
CA ASP A 337 -23.70 -5.19 -14.53
C ASP A 337 -24.60 -4.74 -13.35
N ASN A 338 -25.84 -4.33 -13.65
CA ASN A 338 -26.86 -3.94 -12.68
C ASN A 338 -27.37 -5.15 -11.86
N GLY A 339 -26.99 -6.37 -12.21
CA GLY A 339 -27.43 -7.58 -11.50
C GLY A 339 -26.76 -7.76 -10.13
N LEU A 340 -25.43 -7.63 -10.06
CA LEU A 340 -24.68 -7.83 -8.80
C LEU A 340 -24.82 -6.65 -7.85
N SER A 341 -24.73 -5.40 -8.34
CA SER A 341 -24.96 -4.20 -7.51
C SER A 341 -26.37 -4.18 -6.93
N SER A 342 -27.43 -4.32 -7.75
CA SER A 342 -28.81 -4.24 -7.22
C SER A 342 -29.17 -5.34 -6.22
N ILE A 343 -28.52 -6.52 -6.29
CA ILE A 343 -28.73 -7.62 -5.34
C ILE A 343 -27.93 -7.39 -4.05
N VAL A 344 -26.70 -6.88 -4.13
CA VAL A 344 -25.90 -6.49 -2.96
C VAL A 344 -26.58 -5.32 -2.23
N ASP A 345 -27.07 -4.33 -2.98
CA ASP A 345 -27.80 -3.18 -2.48
C ASP A 345 -29.09 -3.61 -1.79
N ARG A 346 -29.88 -4.52 -2.40
CA ARG A 346 -31.08 -5.09 -1.75
C ARG A 346 -30.75 -5.88 -0.49
N ARG A 347 -29.69 -6.69 -0.50
CA ARG A 347 -29.33 -7.51 0.67
C ARG A 347 -28.82 -6.67 1.83
N ILE A 348 -27.98 -5.67 1.59
CA ILE A 348 -27.54 -4.74 2.64
C ILE A 348 -28.76 -4.01 3.23
N VAL A 349 -29.72 -3.61 2.38
CA VAL A 349 -31.00 -3.02 2.82
C VAL A 349 -31.84 -4.01 3.63
N ASP A 350 -31.95 -5.27 3.21
CA ASP A 350 -32.74 -6.30 3.89
C ASP A 350 -32.10 -6.70 5.24
N TYR A 351 -30.78 -6.81 5.31
CA TYR A 351 -30.03 -6.99 6.56
C TYR A 351 -30.18 -5.78 7.49
N GLY A 352 -30.11 -4.56 6.97
CA GLY A 352 -30.35 -3.33 7.74
C GLY A 352 -31.77 -3.29 8.34
N LYS A 353 -32.77 -3.74 7.58
CA LYS A 353 -34.17 -3.86 8.05
C LYS A 353 -34.38 -4.97 9.08
N LEU A 354 -33.62 -6.06 9.01
CA LEU A 354 -33.67 -7.17 9.99
C LEU A 354 -32.92 -6.84 11.30
N ALA A 355 -31.85 -6.03 11.24
CA ALA A 355 -31.08 -5.63 12.41
C ALA A 355 -31.78 -4.56 13.27
N GLN A 356 -32.62 -3.71 12.64
CA GLN A 356 -33.28 -2.58 13.31
C GLN A 356 -34.24 -2.97 14.46
N PRO A 357 -35.11 -3.99 14.32
CA PRO A 357 -35.98 -4.46 15.41
C PRO A 357 -35.20 -5.14 16.54
N LEU A 358 -34.21 -5.97 16.19
CA LEU A 358 -33.35 -6.66 17.17
C LEU A 358 -32.57 -5.67 18.03
N TYR A 359 -32.08 -4.57 17.43
CA TYR A 359 -31.44 -3.49 18.17
C TYR A 359 -32.43 -2.73 19.05
N ARG A 360 -33.66 -2.49 18.57
CA ARG A 360 -34.71 -1.86 19.37
C ARG A 360 -35.04 -2.67 20.62
N ASP A 361 -35.17 -3.99 20.46
CA ASP A 361 -35.45 -4.92 21.56
C ASP A 361 -34.27 -5.01 22.52
N PHE A 362 -33.03 -5.02 22.00
CA PHE A 362 -31.81 -4.96 22.81
C PHE A 362 -31.70 -3.65 23.62
N VAL A 363 -31.95 -2.49 23.02
CA VAL A 363 -31.95 -1.18 23.70
C VAL A 363 -33.09 -1.08 24.73
N VAL A 364 -34.22 -1.74 24.50
CA VAL A 364 -35.32 -1.83 25.47
C VAL A 364 -34.94 -2.72 26.65
N LEU A 365 -34.24 -3.83 26.43
CA LEU A 365 -33.71 -4.71 27.49
C LEU A 365 -32.61 -4.03 28.30
N GLU A 366 -31.71 -3.29 27.65
CA GLU A 366 -30.66 -2.48 28.28
C GLU A 366 -31.26 -1.40 29.20
N ARG A 367 -32.29 -0.68 28.74
CA ARG A 367 -33.02 0.30 29.55
C ARG A 367 -33.76 -0.30 30.76
N ARG A 368 -34.02 -1.62 30.75
CA ARG A 368 -34.68 -2.35 31.85
C ARG A 368 -33.68 -2.99 32.83
N GLY A 369 -32.37 -2.95 32.55
CA GLY A 369 -31.33 -3.48 33.44
C GLY A 369 -31.30 -5.02 33.52
N GLU A 370 -31.94 -5.73 32.60
CA GLU A 370 -32.01 -7.19 32.57
C GLU A 370 -30.87 -7.77 31.71
N TYR A 371 -29.62 -7.68 32.20
CA TYR A 371 -28.47 -8.28 31.54
C TYR A 371 -28.32 -9.76 31.95
N THR A 372 -28.52 -10.70 31.02
CA THR A 372 -27.97 -12.06 31.15
C THR A 372 -27.04 -12.36 29.98
N LYS A 373 -25.86 -12.92 30.28
CA LYS A 373 -24.83 -13.33 29.30
C LYS A 373 -25.40 -14.21 28.18
N HIS A 374 -26.46 -14.96 28.47
CA HIS A 374 -27.18 -15.79 27.52
C HIS A 374 -27.87 -15.02 26.39
N ALA A 375 -28.45 -13.83 26.64
CA ALA A 375 -29.14 -13.09 25.59
C ALA A 375 -28.19 -12.54 24.51
N TYR A 376 -26.94 -12.20 24.89
CA TYR A 376 -25.90 -11.79 23.95
C TYR A 376 -25.38 -12.98 23.13
N ASP A 377 -25.17 -14.13 23.77
CA ASP A 377 -24.74 -15.36 23.11
C ASP A 377 -25.82 -15.90 22.16
N ASP A 378 -27.10 -15.80 22.52
CA ASP A 378 -28.23 -16.22 21.67
C ASP A 378 -28.39 -15.32 20.43
N VAL A 379 -28.20 -14.00 20.55
CA VAL A 379 -28.21 -13.08 19.41
C VAL A 379 -26.98 -13.32 18.51
N ASN A 380 -25.81 -13.57 19.09
CA ASN A 380 -24.57 -13.84 18.36
C ASN A 380 -24.59 -15.21 17.67
N ASP A 381 -25.21 -16.22 18.28
CA ASP A 381 -25.38 -17.56 17.69
C ASP A 381 -26.50 -17.57 16.64
N ALA A 382 -27.58 -16.80 16.82
CA ALA A 382 -28.58 -16.57 15.77
C ALA A 382 -27.97 -15.80 14.58
N PHE A 383 -27.10 -14.82 14.83
CA PHE A 383 -26.38 -14.06 13.81
C PHE A 383 -25.40 -14.97 13.03
N LYS A 384 -24.64 -15.83 13.72
CA LYS A 384 -23.73 -16.82 13.11
C LYS A 384 -24.47 -17.92 12.33
N GLN A 385 -25.61 -18.42 12.84
CA GLN A 385 -26.41 -19.44 12.16
C GLN A 385 -27.12 -18.88 10.91
N SER A 386 -27.60 -17.63 10.95
CA SER A 386 -28.20 -16.97 9.78
C SER A 386 -27.16 -16.74 8.66
N LEU A 387 -25.96 -16.27 9.01
CA LEU A 387 -24.83 -16.12 8.09
C LEU A 387 -24.39 -17.45 7.44
N GLN A 388 -24.41 -18.57 8.19
CA GLN A 388 -23.98 -19.88 7.68
C GLN A 388 -25.05 -20.60 6.85
N SER A 389 -26.34 -20.42 7.14
CA SER A 389 -27.42 -21.16 6.50
C SER A 389 -27.89 -20.52 5.18
N GLU A 390 -28.02 -19.19 5.12
CA GLU A 390 -28.48 -18.51 3.90
C GLU A 390 -27.38 -18.40 2.82
N CYS A 391 -26.11 -18.27 3.23
CA CYS A 391 -24.98 -18.30 2.27
C CYS A 391 -24.82 -19.66 1.58
N ARG A 392 -25.18 -20.77 2.24
CA ARG A 392 -25.08 -22.13 1.68
C ARG A 392 -26.20 -22.47 0.70
N VAL A 393 -27.43 -22.04 0.96
CA VAL A 393 -28.59 -22.34 0.10
C VAL A 393 -28.60 -21.48 -1.17
N ALA A 394 -28.10 -20.24 -1.10
CA ALA A 394 -28.07 -19.33 -2.25
C ALA A 394 -26.98 -19.69 -3.30
N LEU A 395 -25.87 -20.32 -2.89
CA LEU A 395 -24.83 -20.80 -3.81
C LEU A 395 -25.31 -21.97 -4.68
N LEU A 396 -26.19 -22.83 -4.14
CA LEU A 396 -26.66 -24.03 -4.83
C LEU A 396 -27.84 -23.76 -5.78
N THR A 397 -28.67 -22.76 -5.51
CA THR A 397 -29.95 -22.58 -6.23
C THR A 397 -29.93 -21.55 -7.35
N HIS A 398 -28.92 -20.66 -7.43
CA HIS A 398 -28.95 -19.58 -8.43
C HIS A 398 -27.86 -19.62 -9.52
N TRP A 399 -26.80 -20.41 -9.34
CA TRP A 399 -25.83 -20.64 -10.42
C TRP A 399 -26.31 -21.65 -11.47
N ILE A 400 -27.33 -22.46 -11.15
CA ILE A 400 -27.93 -23.44 -12.08
C ILE A 400 -28.79 -22.78 -13.18
N SER A 401 -29.09 -21.47 -13.09
CA SER A 401 -30.01 -20.79 -14.03
C SER A 401 -29.34 -19.80 -15.00
N LEU A 402 -28.03 -19.61 -14.95
CA LEU A 402 -27.31 -18.67 -15.82
C LEU A 402 -26.38 -19.42 -16.78
N ASP A 403 -26.98 -20.11 -17.75
CA ASP A 403 -26.29 -20.48 -18.99
C ASP A 403 -27.11 -20.06 -20.22
N PRO A 404 -26.96 -18.81 -20.71
CA PRO A 404 -27.40 -18.44 -22.05
C PRO A 404 -26.26 -18.42 -23.07
N LEU A 405 -25.00 -18.66 -22.65
CA LEU A 405 -23.82 -18.50 -23.52
C LEU A 405 -23.31 -19.81 -24.12
N ALA A 406 -23.75 -20.99 -23.65
CA ALA A 406 -23.44 -22.25 -24.31
C ALA A 406 -24.08 -22.44 -25.70
N ASN A 407 -25.03 -21.59 -26.13
CA ASN A 407 -25.75 -21.73 -27.41
C ASN A 407 -25.36 -20.73 -28.51
N LEU A 408 -24.41 -19.83 -28.28
CA LEU A 408 -23.94 -18.88 -29.29
C LEU A 408 -22.42 -18.95 -29.39
N GLY A 409 -21.92 -19.81 -30.27
CA GLY A 409 -20.50 -20.07 -30.52
C GLY A 409 -19.71 -18.86 -31.02
N VAL A 410 -19.52 -17.85 -30.16
CA VAL A 410 -18.71 -16.65 -30.40
C VAL A 410 -17.49 -16.72 -29.49
N GLN A 411 -16.35 -17.12 -30.06
CA GLN A 411 -15.05 -16.98 -29.42
C GLN A 411 -14.68 -15.49 -29.35
N VAL A 412 -14.66 -14.93 -28.14
CA VAL A 412 -13.98 -13.65 -27.89
C VAL A 412 -12.47 -13.94 -27.73
N PRO A 413 -11.56 -13.34 -28.52
CA PRO A 413 -10.13 -13.65 -28.45
C PRO A 413 -9.54 -13.26 -27.09
N ALA A 414 -8.88 -14.21 -26.44
CA ALA A 414 -8.18 -14.07 -25.16
C ALA A 414 -6.93 -13.15 -25.19
N SER A 415 -6.81 -12.25 -26.16
CA SER A 415 -5.62 -11.43 -26.43
C SER A 415 -5.70 -10.00 -25.89
N LEU A 416 -6.83 -9.55 -25.35
CA LEU A 416 -7.03 -8.14 -24.96
C LEU A 416 -7.10 -7.86 -23.45
N ALA A 417 -7.31 -8.88 -22.60
CA ALA A 417 -7.55 -8.68 -21.16
C ALA A 417 -6.34 -8.96 -20.24
N GLY A 418 -5.16 -9.23 -20.81
CA GLY A 418 -4.00 -9.77 -20.08
C GLY A 418 -2.87 -8.79 -19.75
N PHE A 419 -3.00 -7.49 -20.03
CA PHE A 419 -1.84 -6.59 -20.10
C PHE A 419 -1.68 -5.54 -18.99
N TYR A 420 -2.68 -5.33 -18.13
CA TYR A 420 -2.61 -4.28 -17.10
C TYR A 420 -2.24 -4.89 -15.75
N CYS A 421 -0.97 -4.80 -15.35
CA CYS A 421 -0.63 -5.33 -14.03
C CYS A 421 0.62 -4.78 -13.33
N GLU A 422 1.36 -3.84 -13.89
CA GLU A 422 2.45 -3.19 -13.16
C GLU A 422 2.06 -1.73 -12.89
N GLN A 423 1.98 -1.34 -11.62
CA GLN A 423 1.65 0.02 -11.20
C GLN A 423 2.43 0.34 -9.93
N ILE A 424 3.51 1.08 -10.01
CA ILE A 424 4.11 1.59 -8.79
C ILE A 424 3.21 2.68 -8.19
N SER A 425 2.92 2.62 -6.89
CA SER A 425 2.14 3.68 -6.24
C SER A 425 3.00 4.94 -6.06
N ILE A 426 2.37 6.11 -6.08
CA ILE A 426 3.05 7.39 -5.83
C ILE A 426 3.76 7.34 -4.47
N ASP A 427 3.12 6.77 -3.45
CA ASP A 427 3.69 6.63 -2.12
C ASP A 427 4.94 5.73 -2.08
N GLN A 428 4.96 4.65 -2.89
CA GLN A 428 6.14 3.80 -3.02
C GLN A 428 7.30 4.54 -3.70
N LEU A 429 7.04 5.26 -4.79
CA LEU A 429 8.06 6.08 -5.45
C LEU A 429 8.55 7.21 -4.54
N LEU A 430 7.64 7.87 -3.83
CA LEU A 430 7.96 8.93 -2.88
C LEU A 430 8.84 8.41 -1.74
N ALA A 431 8.52 7.23 -1.20
CA ALA A 431 9.36 6.60 -0.18
C ALA A 431 10.78 6.33 -0.71
N LEU A 432 10.93 5.89 -1.96
CA LEU A 432 12.24 5.70 -2.58
C LEU A 432 13.00 7.02 -2.75
N VAL A 433 12.34 8.08 -3.23
CA VAL A 433 12.98 9.41 -3.38
C VAL A 433 13.44 9.95 -2.03
N VAL A 434 12.56 9.92 -1.02
CA VAL A 434 12.86 10.43 0.32
C VAL A 434 13.97 9.61 0.98
N MET A 435 13.99 8.29 0.78
CA MET A 435 15.05 7.42 1.29
C MET A 435 16.43 7.80 0.75
N GLU A 436 16.53 8.18 -0.52
CA GLU A 436 17.80 8.58 -1.15
C GLU A 436 18.17 10.06 -0.87
N GLU A 437 17.20 10.97 -0.85
CA GLU A 437 17.44 12.41 -0.66
C GLU A 437 17.59 12.81 0.81
N ARG A 438 16.76 12.24 1.69
CA ARG A 438 16.65 12.56 3.12
C ARG A 438 16.47 11.27 3.95
N PRO A 439 17.50 10.40 3.98
CA PRO A 439 17.45 9.17 4.77
C PRO A 439 17.20 9.45 6.26
N ASP A 440 17.69 10.60 6.76
CA ASP A 440 17.46 11.10 8.12
C ASP A 440 15.96 11.23 8.44
N LEU A 441 15.16 11.75 7.50
CA LEU A 441 13.72 11.91 7.69
C LEU A 441 12.98 10.58 7.65
N GLU A 442 13.39 9.63 6.78
CA GLU A 442 12.75 8.31 6.71
C GLU A 442 13.07 7.47 7.96
N GLU A 443 14.31 7.52 8.47
CA GLU A 443 14.70 6.89 9.73
C GLU A 443 13.98 7.52 10.92
N ALA A 444 13.95 8.85 11.02
CA ALA A 444 13.25 9.56 12.08
C ALA A 444 11.76 9.24 12.08
N ARG A 445 11.12 9.19 10.90
CA ARG A 445 9.72 8.78 10.77
C ARG A 445 9.50 7.35 11.22
N GLY A 446 10.37 6.43 10.79
CA GLY A 446 10.32 5.03 11.20
C GLY A 446 10.43 4.87 12.73
N ALA A 447 11.39 5.56 13.35
CA ALA A 447 11.60 5.55 14.78
C ALA A 447 10.42 6.17 15.57
N LEU A 448 9.90 7.33 15.11
CA LEU A 448 8.73 7.98 15.72
C LEU A 448 7.48 7.10 15.66
N ILE A 449 7.29 6.38 14.55
CA ILE A 449 6.20 5.43 14.37
C ILE A 449 6.30 4.28 15.39
N VAL A 450 7.48 3.68 15.57
CA VAL A 450 7.65 2.59 16.56
C VAL A 450 7.45 3.13 17.98
N SER A 451 8.09 4.25 18.30
CA SER A 451 8.00 4.91 19.61
C SER A 451 6.55 5.30 19.96
N SER A 452 5.82 5.91 19.02
CA SER A 452 4.41 6.30 19.19
C SER A 452 3.50 5.10 19.48
N ALA A 453 3.72 3.97 18.80
CA ALA A 453 2.96 2.73 19.07
C ALA A 453 3.27 2.18 20.47
N GLN A 454 4.54 2.13 20.85
CA GLN A 454 4.96 1.66 22.18
C GLN A 454 4.42 2.55 23.29
N MET A 455 4.46 3.88 23.12
CA MET A 455 3.89 4.84 24.05
C MET A 455 2.38 4.66 24.25
N ARG A 456 1.62 4.43 23.16
CA ARG A 456 0.17 4.13 23.25
C ARG A 456 -0.10 2.81 23.97
N HIS A 457 0.74 1.80 23.76
CA HIS A 457 0.65 0.53 24.47
C HIS A 457 0.94 0.70 25.97
N GLU A 458 2.02 1.41 26.33
CA GLU A 458 2.38 1.69 27.72
C GLU A 458 1.30 2.48 28.46
N LEU A 459 0.63 3.44 27.80
CA LEU A 459 -0.50 4.16 28.38
C LEU A 459 -1.67 3.24 28.74
N LYS A 460 -1.93 2.22 27.91
CA LYS A 460 -2.98 1.24 28.16
C LYS A 460 -2.57 0.27 29.29
N GLU A 461 -1.34 -0.21 29.31
CA GLU A 461 -0.84 -1.06 30.41
C GLU A 461 -0.88 -0.34 31.77
N ILE A 462 -0.55 0.95 31.80
CA ILE A 462 -0.65 1.76 33.02
C ILE A 462 -2.11 1.84 33.48
N GLU A 463 -3.05 2.07 32.55
CA GLU A 463 -4.48 2.12 32.84
C GLU A 463 -5.01 0.79 33.38
N ASP A 464 -4.69 -0.32 32.71
CA ASP A 464 -5.06 -1.67 33.14
C ASP A 464 -4.48 -2.01 34.52
N ARG A 465 -3.25 -1.58 34.80
CA ARG A 465 -2.60 -1.74 36.11
C ARG A 465 -3.30 -0.93 37.20
N ILE A 466 -3.72 0.30 36.92
CA ILE A 466 -4.48 1.13 37.86
C ILE A 466 -5.81 0.46 38.19
N LEU A 467 -6.56 0.01 37.17
CA LEU A 467 -7.83 -0.68 37.34
C LEU A 467 -7.70 -1.98 38.13
N TYR A 468 -6.66 -2.77 37.86
CA TYR A 468 -6.37 -3.99 38.60
C TYR A 468 -6.05 -3.71 40.08
N ARG A 469 -5.25 -2.68 40.38
CA ARG A 469 -4.90 -2.36 41.77
C ARG A 469 -6.11 -1.84 42.55
N LEU A 470 -7.00 -1.08 41.91
CA LEU A 470 -8.27 -0.64 42.50
C LEU A 470 -9.24 -1.79 42.75
N SER A 471 -9.22 -2.85 41.92
CA SER A 471 -10.10 -4.00 42.10
C SER A 471 -9.61 -4.98 43.17
N VAL A 472 -8.29 -5.06 43.37
CA VAL A 472 -7.66 -5.96 44.35
C VAL A 472 -7.59 -5.35 45.76
N SER A 473 -7.68 -4.03 45.91
CA SER A 473 -7.61 -3.41 47.24
C SER A 473 -8.81 -3.81 48.11
N GLU A 474 -8.57 -4.66 49.11
CA GLU A 474 -9.56 -5.07 50.11
C GLU A 474 -9.62 -4.07 51.27
N GLY A 475 -10.81 -3.58 51.62
CA GLY A 475 -11.02 -2.60 52.69
C GLY A 475 -11.04 -1.15 52.22
N SER A 476 -10.62 -0.20 53.07
CA SER A 476 -10.61 1.23 52.72
C SER A 476 -9.40 1.56 51.83
N PRO A 477 -9.58 2.04 50.59
CA PRO A 477 -8.45 2.40 49.70
C PRO A 477 -7.53 3.49 50.27
N VAL A 478 -8.03 4.26 51.24
CA VAL A 478 -7.28 5.31 51.94
C VAL A 478 -6.22 4.71 52.88
N ASP A 479 -6.42 3.47 53.32
CA ASP A 479 -5.48 2.77 54.20
C ASP A 479 -4.39 2.01 53.42
N ASP A 480 -4.57 1.79 52.12
CA ASP A 480 -3.60 1.16 51.22
C ASP A 480 -2.57 2.18 50.70
N ILE A 481 -1.45 2.28 51.42
CA ILE A 481 -0.36 3.22 51.11
C ILE A 481 0.35 2.83 49.80
N ASP A 482 0.43 1.54 49.49
CA ASP A 482 1.09 1.03 48.30
C ASP A 482 0.29 1.36 47.04
N LEU A 483 -1.04 1.26 47.10
CA LEU A 483 -1.93 1.73 46.04
C LEU A 483 -1.70 3.22 45.74
N ILE A 484 -1.69 4.07 46.77
CA ILE A 484 -1.51 5.52 46.62
C ILE A 484 -0.16 5.86 45.98
N ASN A 485 0.93 5.26 46.46
CA ASN A 485 2.26 5.49 45.89
C ASN A 485 2.37 4.96 44.44
N THR A 486 1.73 3.83 44.13
CA THR A 486 1.70 3.27 42.77
C THR A 486 0.89 4.15 41.82
N LEU A 487 -0.23 4.72 42.28
CA LEU A 487 -1.07 5.65 41.52
C LEU A 487 -0.30 6.94 41.18
N GLU A 488 0.39 7.53 42.17
CA GLU A 488 1.17 8.74 41.96
C GLU A 488 2.31 8.53 40.95
N ALA A 489 3.06 7.43 41.10
CA ALA A 489 4.10 7.05 40.13
C ALA A 489 3.54 6.78 38.73
N SER A 490 2.36 6.15 38.64
CA SER A 490 1.69 5.86 37.36
C SER A 490 1.18 7.13 36.68
N LYS A 491 0.67 8.10 37.45
CA LYS A 491 0.18 9.39 36.96
C LYS A 491 1.29 10.24 36.35
N VAL A 492 2.44 10.32 37.02
CA VAL A 492 3.60 11.04 36.48
C VAL A 492 4.03 10.43 35.15
N LYS A 493 4.09 9.09 35.08
CA LYS A 493 4.46 8.38 33.85
C LYS A 493 3.42 8.57 32.72
N SER A 494 2.13 8.56 33.02
CA SER A 494 1.09 8.75 32.00
C SER A 494 1.10 10.15 31.39
N GLU A 495 1.30 11.19 32.21
CA GLU A 495 1.39 12.57 31.74
C GLU A 495 2.66 12.80 30.89
N GLU A 496 3.81 12.23 31.29
CA GLU A 496 5.03 12.25 30.48
C GLU A 496 4.83 11.60 29.11
N ILE A 497 4.17 10.44 29.05
CA ILE A 497 3.91 9.76 27.78
C ILE A 497 2.94 10.57 26.93
N LYS A 498 1.92 11.20 27.53
CA LYS A 498 0.94 12.02 26.82
C LYS A 498 1.58 13.20 26.09
N ILE A 499 2.48 13.92 26.77
CA ILE A 499 3.25 15.01 26.16
C ILE A 499 4.09 14.48 25.00
N LYS A 500 4.79 13.35 25.20
CA LYS A 500 5.62 12.74 24.14
C LYS A 500 4.80 12.25 22.94
N VAL A 501 3.57 11.78 23.14
CA VAL A 501 2.67 11.39 22.03
C VAL A 501 2.25 12.62 21.24
N GLU A 502 1.89 13.72 21.91
CA GLU A 502 1.52 14.98 21.24
C GLU A 502 2.69 15.57 20.45
N ASP A 503 3.90 15.56 21.03
CA ASP A 503 5.12 16.02 20.34
C ASP A 503 5.47 15.13 19.15
N ALA A 504 5.30 13.81 19.28
CA ALA A 504 5.49 12.86 18.18
C ALA A 504 4.49 13.10 17.03
N GLU A 505 3.24 13.46 17.34
CA GLU A 505 2.23 13.79 16.33
C GLU A 505 2.56 15.08 15.57
N LYS A 506 3.01 16.14 16.27
CA LYS A 506 3.50 17.37 15.63
C LYS A 506 4.71 17.09 14.73
N THR A 507 5.69 16.35 15.25
CA THR A 507 6.88 15.97 14.49
C THR A 507 6.53 15.14 13.25
N GLN A 508 5.52 14.25 13.37
CA GLN A 508 5.04 13.47 12.22
C GLN A 508 4.44 14.36 11.13
N LEU A 509 3.65 15.38 11.50
CA LEU A 509 3.10 16.34 10.53
C LEU A 509 4.20 17.14 9.83
N ASP A 510 5.23 17.58 10.57
CA ASP A 510 6.36 18.30 10.00
C ASP A 510 7.15 17.43 9.00
N ILE A 511 7.38 16.16 9.35
CA ILE A 511 8.00 15.18 8.44
C ILE A 511 7.14 14.98 7.20
N ASP A 512 5.85 14.76 7.35
CA ASP A 512 4.93 14.52 6.22
C ASP A 512 4.83 15.77 5.32
N SER A 513 4.90 16.97 5.88
CA SER A 513 4.96 18.23 5.10
C SER A 513 6.25 18.36 4.28
N THR A 514 7.39 17.95 4.85
CA THR A 514 8.69 17.99 4.15
C THR A 514 8.74 16.93 3.04
N ARG A 515 8.18 15.74 3.29
CA ARG A 515 8.04 14.69 2.27
C ARG A 515 7.18 15.14 1.10
N ALA A 516 6.12 15.91 1.37
CA ALA A 516 5.19 16.36 0.33
C ALA A 516 5.88 17.17 -0.78
N LEU A 517 6.99 17.85 -0.46
CA LEU A 517 7.78 18.61 -1.44
C LEU A 517 8.38 17.74 -2.55
N TYR A 518 8.60 16.45 -2.30
CA TYR A 518 9.16 15.50 -3.28
C TYR A 518 8.08 14.75 -4.09
N ILE A 519 6.78 14.95 -3.80
CA ILE A 519 5.67 14.34 -4.54
C ILE A 519 5.79 14.57 -6.06
N PRO A 520 6.17 15.75 -6.58
CA PRO A 520 6.27 15.96 -8.03
C PRO A 520 7.26 15.01 -8.72
N VAL A 521 8.33 14.58 -8.04
CA VAL A 521 9.29 13.60 -8.59
C VAL A 521 8.65 12.21 -8.70
N ALA A 522 7.91 11.80 -7.67
CA ALA A 522 7.17 10.55 -7.66
C ALA A 522 6.07 10.53 -8.74
N ASN A 523 5.32 11.63 -8.89
CA ASN A 523 4.33 11.78 -9.95
C ASN A 523 4.96 11.67 -11.34
N ARG A 524 6.06 12.39 -11.58
CA ARG A 524 6.80 12.33 -12.84
C ARG A 524 7.21 10.90 -13.17
N ALA A 525 7.81 10.20 -12.21
CA ALA A 525 8.26 8.83 -12.42
C ALA A 525 7.10 7.87 -12.69
N GLN A 526 5.96 8.04 -12.01
CA GLN A 526 4.78 7.24 -12.27
C GLN A 526 4.26 7.41 -13.71
N ILE A 527 4.18 8.65 -14.20
CA ILE A 527 3.75 8.94 -15.58
C ILE A 527 4.65 8.26 -16.60
N LEU A 528 5.97 8.37 -16.41
CA LEU A 528 6.96 7.77 -17.31
C LEU A 528 6.86 6.24 -17.32
N PHE A 529 6.61 5.62 -16.16
CA PHE A 529 6.39 4.18 -16.06
C PHE A 529 5.15 3.71 -16.83
N PHE A 530 4.07 4.50 -16.86
CA PHE A 530 2.90 4.16 -17.67
C PHE A 530 3.16 4.30 -19.16
N CYS A 531 3.88 5.34 -19.58
CA CYS A 531 4.32 5.44 -20.98
C CYS A 531 5.13 4.21 -21.40
N LEU A 532 6.00 3.71 -20.52
CA LEU A 532 6.78 2.50 -20.75
C LEU A 532 5.91 1.24 -20.84
N SER A 533 4.93 1.10 -19.94
CA SER A 533 4.01 -0.03 -19.92
C SER A 533 3.10 -0.07 -21.15
N ASP A 534 2.68 1.10 -21.63
CA ASP A 534 1.84 1.24 -22.82
C ASP A 534 2.55 0.78 -24.12
N LEU A 535 3.89 0.79 -24.17
CA LEU A 535 4.67 0.36 -25.35
C LEU A 535 4.46 -1.13 -25.67
N ALA A 536 4.19 -1.98 -24.68
CA ALA A 536 3.92 -3.40 -24.90
C ALA A 536 2.70 -3.65 -25.79
N ASN A 537 1.79 -2.67 -25.90
CA ASN A 537 0.63 -2.73 -26.79
C ASN A 537 1.00 -2.55 -28.27
N ILE A 538 2.14 -1.90 -28.55
CA ILE A 538 2.66 -1.71 -29.91
C ILE A 538 3.34 -2.98 -30.38
N ASP A 539 4.28 -3.47 -29.58
CA ASP A 539 4.99 -4.72 -29.84
C ASP A 539 5.21 -5.47 -28.51
N PRO A 540 4.84 -6.76 -28.41
CA PRO A 540 5.08 -7.56 -27.21
C PRO A 540 6.54 -7.62 -26.77
N MET A 541 7.51 -7.27 -27.63
CA MET A 541 8.93 -7.17 -27.29
C MET A 541 9.25 -6.00 -26.34
N TYR A 542 8.42 -4.96 -26.30
CA TYR A 542 8.63 -3.78 -25.45
C TYR A 542 8.11 -4.03 -24.03
N GLN A 543 8.78 -4.94 -23.33
CA GLN A 543 8.49 -5.27 -21.95
C GLN A 543 9.71 -4.95 -21.08
N TYR A 544 9.47 -4.18 -20.04
CA TYR A 544 10.49 -3.75 -19.08
C TYR A 544 10.02 -4.13 -17.69
N SER A 545 10.92 -4.55 -16.82
CA SER A 545 10.57 -4.86 -15.44
C SER A 545 10.52 -3.59 -14.59
N LEU A 546 9.63 -3.58 -13.60
CA LEU A 546 9.60 -2.52 -12.59
C LEU A 546 10.95 -2.37 -11.86
N GLU A 547 11.64 -3.48 -11.58
CA GLU A 547 12.96 -3.47 -10.93
C GLU A 547 14.00 -2.71 -11.75
N TRP A 548 14.03 -2.92 -13.08
CA TRP A 548 14.92 -2.19 -13.97
C TRP A 548 14.59 -0.70 -14.01
N PHE A 549 13.30 -0.35 -14.09
CA PHE A 549 12.84 1.03 -14.07
C PHE A 549 13.24 1.75 -12.77
N VAL A 550 13.02 1.10 -11.62
CA VAL A 550 13.41 1.62 -10.30
C VAL A 550 14.93 1.78 -10.20
N GLY A 551 15.70 0.86 -10.78
CA GLY A 551 17.15 0.98 -10.86
C GLY A 551 17.61 2.25 -11.58
N ILE A 552 17.03 2.55 -12.75
CA ILE A 552 17.33 3.79 -13.49
C ILE A 552 16.88 5.03 -12.69
N PHE A 553 15.72 4.95 -12.04
CA PHE A 553 15.18 6.04 -11.23
C PHE A 553 16.11 6.41 -10.08
N ILE A 554 16.52 5.43 -9.26
CA ILE A 554 17.44 5.63 -8.15
C ILE A 554 18.79 6.15 -8.65
N ASN A 555 19.34 5.54 -9.71
CA ASN A 555 20.61 5.99 -10.28
C ASN A 555 20.53 7.45 -10.76
N SER A 556 19.40 7.86 -11.35
CA SER A 556 19.18 9.24 -11.80
C SER A 556 19.14 10.24 -10.64
N ILE A 557 18.59 9.85 -9.49
CA ILE A 557 18.60 10.68 -8.27
C ILE A 557 20.04 10.84 -7.78
N ILE A 558 20.80 9.75 -7.69
CA ILE A 558 22.17 9.74 -7.16
C ILE A 558 23.14 10.54 -8.05
N THR A 559 23.01 10.42 -9.38
CA THR A 559 23.93 11.04 -10.35
C THR A 559 23.67 12.52 -10.62
N THR A 560 22.44 13.01 -10.37
CA THR A 560 22.09 14.41 -10.59
C THR A 560 22.75 15.31 -9.53
N GLU A 561 23.24 16.50 -9.91
CA GLU A 561 23.86 17.46 -8.99
C GLU A 561 22.92 17.92 -7.86
N LYS A 562 23.43 17.97 -6.63
CA LYS A 562 22.66 18.39 -5.45
C LYS A 562 22.53 19.91 -5.40
N SER A 563 21.32 20.42 -5.19
CA SER A 563 21.03 21.85 -4.98
C SER A 563 20.51 22.11 -3.57
N GLY A 564 20.76 23.31 -3.03
CA GLY A 564 20.25 23.74 -1.72
C GLY A 564 18.77 24.12 -1.73
N ASP A 565 18.20 24.37 -2.91
CA ASP A 565 16.78 24.60 -3.14
C ASP A 565 16.09 23.31 -3.63
N ILE A 566 14.96 22.96 -3.00
CA ILE A 566 14.23 21.71 -3.27
C ILE A 566 13.51 21.79 -4.62
N ASP A 567 12.93 22.94 -4.98
CA ASP A 567 12.21 23.07 -6.26
C ASP A 567 13.18 22.93 -7.45
N SER A 568 14.34 23.58 -7.36
CA SER A 568 15.43 23.41 -8.33
C SER A 568 15.96 21.96 -8.38
N ARG A 569 16.01 21.27 -7.24
CA ARG A 569 16.41 19.85 -7.15
C ARG A 569 15.41 18.96 -7.87
N VAL A 570 14.13 19.14 -7.59
CA VAL A 570 13.00 18.41 -8.18
C VAL A 570 13.02 18.55 -9.70
N LEU A 571 13.20 19.78 -10.22
CA LEU A 571 13.29 20.03 -11.66
C LEU A 571 14.49 19.31 -12.29
N SER A 572 15.65 19.37 -11.64
CA SER A 572 16.88 18.76 -12.14
C SER A 572 16.77 17.23 -12.20
N ILE A 573 16.27 16.60 -11.14
CA ILE A 573 16.03 15.14 -11.10
C ILE A 573 15.05 14.75 -12.21
N ASN A 574 13.92 15.47 -12.33
CA ASN A 574 12.90 15.16 -13.34
C ASN A 574 13.45 15.24 -14.76
N ASN A 575 14.23 16.28 -15.08
CA ASN A 575 14.82 16.45 -16.40
C ASN A 575 15.86 15.36 -16.70
N HIS A 576 16.76 15.09 -15.76
CA HIS A 576 17.79 14.06 -15.92
C HIS A 576 17.17 12.66 -16.06
N PHE A 577 16.22 12.31 -15.18
CA PHE A 577 15.55 11.01 -15.20
C PHE A 577 14.74 10.81 -16.49
N THR A 578 13.99 11.82 -16.95
CA THR A 578 13.20 11.74 -18.19
C THR A 578 14.09 11.43 -19.39
N PHE A 579 15.24 12.10 -19.51
CA PHE A 579 16.17 11.85 -20.60
C PHE A 579 16.91 10.51 -20.45
N SER A 580 17.34 10.16 -19.23
CA SER A 580 18.02 8.88 -18.95
C SER A 580 17.12 7.68 -19.30
N LEU A 581 15.85 7.72 -18.89
CA LEU A 581 14.87 6.70 -19.24
C LEU A 581 14.64 6.67 -20.76
N PHE A 582 14.43 7.84 -21.39
CA PHE A 582 14.23 7.91 -22.84
C PHE A 582 15.40 7.28 -23.61
N SER A 583 16.64 7.65 -23.31
CA SER A 583 17.83 7.13 -23.98
C SER A 583 17.95 5.61 -23.81
N ASN A 584 17.74 5.10 -22.58
CA ASN A 584 17.79 3.67 -22.29
C ASN A 584 16.71 2.86 -23.02
N VAL A 585 15.49 3.38 -23.08
CA VAL A 585 14.38 2.75 -23.81
C VAL A 585 14.63 2.79 -25.32
N CYS A 586 15.09 3.92 -25.87
CA CYS A 586 15.39 4.06 -27.29
C CYS A 586 16.50 3.12 -27.80
N ARG A 587 17.39 2.61 -26.94
CA ARG A 587 18.35 1.56 -27.31
C ARG A 587 17.67 0.24 -27.68
N SER A 588 16.45 0.01 -27.22
CA SER A 588 15.67 -1.22 -27.46
C SER A 588 14.54 -1.06 -28.48
N LEU A 589 14.15 0.19 -28.78
CA LEU A 589 13.07 0.50 -29.73
C LEU A 589 13.56 0.49 -31.18
N PHE A 590 12.69 0.05 -32.10
CA PHE A 590 12.88 0.25 -33.53
C PHE A 590 12.78 1.73 -33.88
N GLU A 591 13.47 2.18 -34.93
CA GLU A 591 13.55 3.60 -35.30
C GLU A 591 12.17 4.24 -35.50
N LYS A 592 11.24 3.49 -36.11
CA LYS A 592 9.84 3.91 -36.34
C LYS A 592 9.07 4.26 -35.06
N HIS A 593 9.44 3.72 -33.90
CA HIS A 593 8.73 3.93 -32.65
C HIS A 593 9.39 4.97 -31.73
N LYS A 594 10.64 5.39 -32.00
CA LYS A 594 11.37 6.33 -31.13
C LYS A 594 10.69 7.70 -31.04
N LEU A 595 10.30 8.28 -32.18
CA LEU A 595 9.59 9.56 -32.21
C LEU A 595 8.22 9.49 -31.54
N HIS A 596 7.48 8.39 -31.75
CA HIS A 596 6.19 8.16 -31.11
C HIS A 596 6.32 8.09 -29.59
N PHE A 597 7.37 7.43 -29.10
CA PHE A 597 7.65 7.36 -27.67
C PHE A 597 8.03 8.73 -27.10
N ALA A 598 8.92 9.49 -27.75
CA ALA A 598 9.26 10.85 -27.34
C ALA A 598 8.02 11.76 -27.25
N PHE A 599 7.14 11.67 -28.26
CA PHE A 599 5.87 12.41 -28.28
C PHE A 599 4.93 11.99 -27.16
N LEU A 600 4.78 10.67 -26.91
CA LEU A 600 3.95 10.14 -25.84
C LEU A 600 4.42 10.64 -24.47
N LEU A 601 5.73 10.63 -24.21
CA LEU A 601 6.30 11.18 -22.98
C LEU A 601 5.94 12.67 -22.86
N CYS A 602 6.18 13.46 -23.89
CA CYS A 602 5.91 14.90 -23.90
C CYS A 602 4.44 15.21 -23.61
N VAL A 603 3.51 14.57 -24.33
CA VAL A 603 2.07 14.81 -24.15
C VAL A 603 1.62 14.41 -22.76
N ARG A 604 1.99 13.23 -22.26
CA ARG A 604 1.57 12.76 -20.94
C ARG A 604 2.09 13.65 -19.80
N ILE A 605 3.30 14.17 -19.96
CA ILE A 605 3.90 15.18 -19.09
C ILE A 605 3.07 16.47 -19.07
N LEU A 606 2.70 16.99 -20.24
CA LEU A 606 1.94 18.24 -20.37
C LEU A 606 0.47 18.08 -19.95
N MET A 607 -0.11 16.88 -20.09
CA MET A 607 -1.45 16.59 -19.59
C MET A 607 -1.51 16.61 -18.05
N ASP A 608 -0.47 16.11 -17.37
CA ASP A 608 -0.38 16.17 -15.91
C ASP A 608 -0.24 17.61 -15.40
N GLU A 609 0.48 18.45 -16.14
CA GLU A 609 0.58 19.89 -15.89
C GLU A 609 -0.70 20.67 -16.23
N GLY A 610 -1.73 20.00 -16.77
CA GLY A 610 -3.00 20.62 -17.18
C GLY A 610 -2.90 21.49 -18.43
N ARG A 611 -1.81 21.37 -19.21
CA ARG A 611 -1.56 22.16 -20.43
C ARG A 611 -2.17 21.54 -21.69
N ILE A 612 -2.49 20.25 -21.65
CA ILE A 612 -3.19 19.52 -22.72
C ILE A 612 -4.43 18.89 -22.12
N ASP A 613 -5.59 19.13 -22.75
CA ASP A 613 -6.83 18.49 -22.34
C ASP A 613 -6.93 17.04 -22.85
N SER A 614 -7.50 16.17 -22.02
CA SER A 614 -7.61 14.74 -22.34
C SER A 614 -8.59 14.44 -23.48
N HIS A 615 -9.63 15.25 -23.68
CA HIS A 615 -10.57 15.09 -24.79
C HIS A 615 -9.94 15.58 -26.09
N GLU A 616 -9.19 16.68 -26.06
CA GLU A 616 -8.41 17.16 -27.22
C GLU A 616 -7.43 16.09 -27.71
N TYR A 617 -6.68 15.46 -26.79
CA TYR A 617 -5.77 14.37 -27.14
C TYR A 617 -6.50 13.14 -27.70
N HIS A 618 -7.65 12.77 -27.15
CA HIS A 618 -8.44 11.66 -27.65
C HIS A 618 -8.91 11.90 -29.10
N VAL A 619 -9.42 13.10 -29.40
CA VAL A 619 -9.83 13.49 -30.75
C VAL A 619 -8.63 13.54 -31.68
N PHE A 620 -7.48 14.03 -31.22
CA PHE A 620 -6.22 14.00 -31.98
C PHE A 620 -5.79 12.58 -32.37
N LEU A 621 -6.03 11.56 -31.53
CA LEU A 621 -5.67 10.17 -31.87
C LEU A 621 -6.75 9.44 -32.69
N ALA A 622 -7.98 9.40 -32.16
CA ALA A 622 -9.03 8.52 -32.65
C ALA A 622 -9.98 9.19 -33.67
N GLY A 623 -9.91 10.52 -33.81
CA GLY A 623 -10.90 11.30 -34.55
C GLY A 623 -12.28 11.22 -33.90
N GLY A 624 -13.33 11.33 -34.72
CA GLY A 624 -14.70 11.29 -34.24
C GLY A 624 -15.73 11.27 -35.37
N ALA A 625 -16.99 11.49 -35.01
CA ALA A 625 -18.05 11.75 -35.98
C ALA A 625 -18.54 13.18 -35.78
N PRO A 626 -18.69 13.98 -36.85
CA PRO A 626 -19.11 15.36 -36.72
C PRO A 626 -20.51 15.45 -36.08
N PRO A 627 -20.77 16.46 -35.23
CA PRO A 627 -22.10 16.66 -34.63
C PRO A 627 -23.18 16.90 -35.69
N GLN A 628 -22.80 17.62 -36.76
CA GLN A 628 -23.64 17.92 -37.90
C GLN A 628 -22.81 17.92 -39.19
N GLU A 629 -23.28 17.24 -40.23
CA GLU A 629 -22.65 17.30 -41.56
C GLU A 629 -23.13 18.55 -42.31
N LYS A 630 -22.25 19.53 -42.44
CA LYS A 630 -22.44 20.73 -43.29
C LYS A 630 -21.84 20.50 -44.68
N PRO A 631 -22.41 21.08 -45.76
CA PRO A 631 -21.85 20.94 -47.09
C PRO A 631 -20.42 21.50 -47.16
N LYS A 632 -19.54 20.82 -47.90
CA LYS A 632 -18.17 21.28 -48.13
C LYS A 632 -18.19 22.61 -48.90
N PRO A 633 -17.40 23.62 -48.50
CA PRO A 633 -17.18 24.81 -49.31
C PRO A 633 -16.70 24.47 -50.73
N ASP A 634 -17.14 25.24 -51.73
CA ASP A 634 -16.82 25.00 -53.14
C ASP A 634 -15.39 25.44 -53.48
N VAL A 635 -14.42 24.67 -52.98
CA VAL A 635 -12.98 24.97 -53.07
C VAL A 635 -12.20 23.70 -53.43
N LEU A 636 -11.27 23.83 -54.36
CA LEU A 636 -10.55 22.69 -54.95
C LEU A 636 -9.46 22.09 -54.04
N TRP A 637 -8.74 22.92 -53.28
CA TRP A 637 -7.62 22.46 -52.45
C TRP A 637 -8.07 21.66 -51.21
N LEU A 638 -9.26 21.97 -50.67
CA LEU A 638 -9.79 21.32 -49.49
C LEU A 638 -10.42 19.97 -49.84
N SER A 639 -9.91 18.85 -49.33
CA SER A 639 -10.54 17.55 -49.57
C SER A 639 -11.81 17.35 -48.73
N ALA A 640 -12.74 16.51 -49.21
CA ALA A 640 -13.94 16.15 -48.42
C ALA A 640 -13.58 15.48 -47.08
N ARG A 641 -12.44 14.77 -47.04
CA ARG A 641 -11.89 14.17 -45.82
C ARG A 641 -11.41 15.24 -44.83
N ALA A 642 -10.61 16.20 -45.30
CA ALA A 642 -10.13 17.31 -44.46
C ALA A 642 -11.29 18.14 -43.90
N TRP A 643 -12.32 18.38 -44.72
CA TRP A 643 -13.54 19.06 -44.28
C TRP A 643 -14.27 18.30 -43.16
N LYS A 644 -14.38 16.97 -43.28
CA LYS A 644 -14.97 16.13 -42.24
C LYS A 644 -14.17 16.17 -40.94
N GLU A 645 -12.84 16.18 -41.01
CA GLU A 645 -11.97 16.32 -39.83
C GLU A 645 -12.17 17.68 -39.14
N ILE A 646 -12.32 18.78 -39.90
CA ILE A 646 -12.64 20.11 -39.34
C ILE A 646 -13.98 20.08 -38.60
N GLN A 647 -15.00 19.44 -39.18
CA GLN A 647 -16.33 19.33 -38.56
C GLN A 647 -16.32 18.46 -37.29
N ILE A 648 -15.43 17.48 -37.18
CA ILE A 648 -15.27 16.68 -35.97
C ILE A 648 -14.78 17.56 -34.81
N LEU A 649 -13.97 18.58 -35.09
CA LEU A 649 -13.47 19.48 -34.05
C LEU A 649 -14.59 20.32 -33.40
N GLU A 650 -15.77 20.46 -34.01
CA GLU A 650 -16.94 21.12 -33.39
C GLU A 650 -17.40 20.44 -32.09
N ILE A 651 -17.04 19.17 -31.85
CA ILE A 651 -17.31 18.47 -30.58
C ILE A 651 -16.60 19.17 -29.41
N LEU A 652 -15.44 19.77 -29.66
CA LEU A 652 -14.63 20.42 -28.66
C LEU A 652 -15.07 21.89 -28.53
N PRO A 653 -15.46 22.37 -27.33
CA PRO A 653 -15.92 23.74 -27.14
C PRO A 653 -14.95 24.81 -27.64
N VAL A 654 -13.64 24.56 -27.49
CA VAL A 654 -12.56 25.46 -27.89
C VAL A 654 -12.48 25.66 -29.40
N PHE A 655 -12.80 24.62 -30.18
CA PHE A 655 -12.73 24.65 -31.64
C PHE A 655 -14.06 24.97 -32.32
N LYS A 656 -15.16 25.06 -31.57
CA LYS A 656 -16.49 25.31 -32.11
C LYS A 656 -16.59 26.64 -32.88
N GLU A 657 -16.16 27.74 -32.24
CA GLU A 657 -16.17 29.07 -32.87
C GLU A 657 -15.23 29.11 -34.10
N TRP A 658 -14.11 28.39 -34.03
CA TRP A 658 -13.15 28.30 -35.12
C TRP A 658 -13.70 27.52 -36.32
N ALA A 659 -14.31 26.36 -36.09
CA ALA A 659 -14.88 25.54 -37.16
C ALA A 659 -16.07 26.25 -37.85
N GLU A 660 -16.84 27.05 -37.11
CA GLU A 660 -17.91 27.90 -37.66
C GLU A 660 -17.35 29.07 -38.49
N ALA A 661 -16.25 29.70 -38.06
CA ALA A 661 -15.61 30.81 -38.75
C ALA A 661 -14.70 30.38 -39.93
N PHE A 662 -14.32 29.11 -40.00
CA PHE A 662 -13.41 28.58 -41.03
C PHE A 662 -13.83 28.92 -42.47
N PRO A 663 -15.12 28.78 -42.88
CA PRO A 663 -15.56 29.12 -44.22
C PRO A 663 -15.40 30.61 -44.58
N GLU A 664 -15.42 31.50 -43.59
CA GLU A 664 -15.29 32.95 -43.79
C GLU A 664 -13.84 33.37 -44.08
N GLN A 665 -12.86 32.57 -43.63
CA GLN A 665 -11.43 32.86 -43.72
C GLN A 665 -10.66 31.90 -44.65
N ILE A 666 -11.35 31.19 -45.55
CA ILE A 666 -10.78 30.14 -46.43
C ILE A 666 -9.50 30.56 -47.15
N ASN A 667 -9.42 31.79 -47.66
CA ASN A 667 -8.27 32.27 -48.44
C ASN A 667 -6.96 32.30 -47.62
N GLN A 668 -7.05 32.56 -46.31
CA GLN A 668 -5.88 32.58 -45.43
C GLN A 668 -5.42 31.16 -45.08
N TYR A 669 -6.37 30.23 -44.90
CA TYR A 669 -6.06 28.81 -44.72
C TYR A 669 -5.51 28.16 -46.00
N GLN A 670 -5.85 28.68 -47.17
CA GLN A 670 -5.25 28.26 -48.43
C GLN A 670 -3.76 28.63 -48.49
N GLN A 671 -3.38 29.82 -48.05
CA GLN A 671 -1.96 30.22 -47.96
C GLN A 671 -1.19 29.26 -47.06
N LEU A 672 -1.72 28.98 -45.86
CA LEU A 672 -1.15 27.99 -44.94
C LEU A 672 -1.07 26.58 -45.56
N PHE A 673 -2.07 26.18 -46.35
CA PHE A 673 -2.07 24.90 -47.05
C PHE A 673 -1.02 24.84 -48.16
N ASP A 674 -0.81 25.93 -48.90
CA ASP A 674 0.17 26.01 -49.99
C ASP A 674 1.62 26.16 -49.47
N SER A 675 1.79 26.48 -48.20
CA SER A 675 3.07 26.59 -47.50
C SER A 675 3.93 25.31 -47.57
N LEU A 676 5.25 25.48 -47.70
CA LEU A 676 6.20 24.36 -47.65
C LEU A 676 6.46 23.88 -46.21
N GLU A 677 6.42 24.78 -45.25
CA GLU A 677 6.73 24.51 -43.83
C GLU A 677 5.70 25.13 -42.87
N PRO A 678 4.41 24.73 -42.98
CA PRO A 678 3.32 25.28 -42.15
C PRO A 678 3.42 24.93 -40.66
N HIS A 679 4.36 24.08 -40.27
CA HIS A 679 4.56 23.59 -38.90
C HIS A 679 5.54 24.44 -38.08
N ASN A 680 6.37 25.26 -38.73
CA ASN A 680 7.41 26.03 -38.05
C ASN A 680 6.81 27.01 -37.03
N VAL A 681 7.19 26.81 -35.77
CA VAL A 681 6.84 27.67 -34.63
C VAL A 681 7.64 28.99 -34.73
N PRO A 682 7.10 30.17 -34.35
CA PRO A 682 7.87 31.41 -34.33
C PRO A 682 9.01 31.25 -33.33
N SER A 683 10.25 31.39 -33.79
CA SER A 683 11.36 31.59 -32.87
C SER A 683 11.34 33.04 -32.39
N TYR A 684 10.61 33.33 -31.32
CA TYR A 684 10.85 34.54 -30.53
C TYR A 684 12.07 34.39 -29.58
N LEU A 685 12.90 33.34 -29.76
CA LEU A 685 14.09 33.06 -28.94
C LEU A 685 15.40 32.88 -29.73
N CYS A 686 15.49 33.28 -31.01
CA CYS A 686 16.81 33.45 -31.65
C CYS A 686 17.32 34.89 -31.45
N SER A 687 17.59 35.26 -30.21
CA SER A 687 18.45 36.40 -29.90
C SER A 687 19.87 35.89 -29.67
N TYR A 688 20.59 35.52 -30.73
CA TYR A 688 22.05 35.45 -30.67
C TYR A 688 22.68 35.79 -32.03
N GLN A 689 23.18 37.03 -32.10
CA GLN A 689 24.26 37.55 -32.94
C GLN A 689 24.30 37.09 -34.41
N VAL A 690 23.69 37.89 -35.28
CA VAL A 690 24.06 37.94 -36.70
C VAL A 690 25.05 39.09 -36.89
N ASN A 691 26.29 38.77 -37.27
CA ASN A 691 27.29 39.73 -37.70
C ASN A 691 26.84 40.41 -39.02
N GLN A 692 27.27 41.66 -39.18
CA GLN A 692 26.52 42.72 -39.85
C GLN A 692 26.73 42.85 -41.38
N ASP A 693 27.25 41.83 -42.08
CA ASP A 693 27.86 42.08 -43.40
C ASP A 693 27.27 41.35 -44.61
N HIS A 694 26.12 40.67 -44.52
CA HIS A 694 25.41 40.19 -45.73
C HIS A 694 23.89 40.29 -45.55
N VAL A 695 23.31 41.36 -46.11
CA VAL A 695 21.86 41.54 -46.25
C VAL A 695 21.41 40.85 -47.54
N ASP A 696 21.37 39.52 -47.53
CA ASP A 696 20.67 38.76 -48.56
C ASP A 696 19.33 38.24 -48.00
N GLN A 697 18.29 38.64 -48.73
CA GLN A 697 16.86 38.39 -48.53
C GLN A 697 16.50 36.94 -48.14
N CYS A 698 16.43 36.65 -46.85
CA CYS A 698 15.58 35.61 -46.29
C CYS A 698 14.84 36.20 -45.07
N ARG A 699 13.88 37.08 -45.34
CA ARG A 699 12.78 37.30 -44.40
C ARG A 699 12.01 35.99 -44.34
N THR A 700 12.17 35.21 -43.27
CA THR A 700 11.33 34.04 -42.99
C THR A 700 9.93 34.56 -42.66
N TYR A 701 9.12 34.81 -43.69
CA TYR A 701 7.71 35.16 -43.56
C TYR A 701 6.99 33.93 -42.99
N ARG A 702 6.61 33.99 -41.71
CA ARG A 702 5.74 33.00 -41.06
C ARG A 702 4.32 33.17 -41.61
N GLU A 703 3.69 32.09 -42.05
CA GLU A 703 2.24 32.05 -42.29
C GLU A 703 1.58 31.53 -41.02
N THR A 704 1.06 32.46 -40.21
CA THR A 704 0.38 32.15 -38.93
C THR A 704 -1.05 31.71 -39.17
N LEU A 705 -1.70 31.12 -38.15
CA LEU A 705 -3.15 31.02 -38.20
C LEU A 705 -3.77 32.43 -38.34
N PRO A 706 -4.93 32.56 -39.01
CA PRO A 706 -5.68 33.80 -39.06
C PRO A 706 -5.90 34.38 -37.67
N SER A 707 -5.75 35.69 -37.50
CA SER A 707 -6.19 36.37 -36.27
C SER A 707 -7.71 36.20 -36.13
N PRO A 708 -8.25 35.84 -34.94
CA PRO A 708 -7.64 35.87 -33.60
C PRO A 708 -7.06 34.52 -33.11
N TRP A 709 -6.92 33.51 -33.97
CA TRP A 709 -6.68 32.13 -33.54
C TRP A 709 -5.22 31.83 -33.16
N ASP A 710 -4.23 32.50 -33.78
CA ASP A 710 -2.79 32.32 -33.48
C ASP A 710 -2.44 32.63 -32.01
N GLU A 711 -3.13 33.60 -31.40
CA GLU A 711 -2.92 33.99 -30.00
C GLU A 711 -3.77 33.19 -29.01
N ARG A 712 -4.92 32.67 -29.45
CA ARG A 712 -5.86 31.94 -28.57
C ARG A 712 -5.51 30.48 -28.41
N PHE A 713 -4.90 29.86 -29.42
CA PHE A 713 -4.65 28.42 -29.41
C PHE A 713 -3.29 28.06 -28.83
N SER A 714 -3.25 26.94 -28.11
CA SER A 714 -2.02 26.34 -27.61
C SER A 714 -1.22 25.69 -28.74
N ASP A 715 0.07 25.43 -28.52
CA ASP A 715 0.92 24.71 -29.50
C ASP A 715 0.32 23.35 -29.90
N PHE A 716 -0.33 22.66 -28.95
CA PHE A 716 -0.99 21.39 -29.21
C PHE A 716 -2.24 21.54 -30.10
N GLN A 717 -3.03 22.59 -29.86
CA GLN A 717 -4.21 22.91 -30.66
C GLN A 717 -3.86 23.33 -32.09
N HIS A 718 -2.75 24.05 -32.27
CA HIS A 718 -2.19 24.35 -33.60
C HIS A 718 -1.86 23.06 -34.38
N MET A 719 -1.27 22.08 -33.71
CA MET A 719 -0.96 20.79 -34.32
C MET A 719 -2.22 19.97 -34.67
N ILE A 720 -3.31 20.08 -33.88
CA ILE A 720 -4.61 19.49 -34.23
C ILE A 720 -5.14 20.10 -35.53
N ILE A 721 -5.09 21.42 -35.69
CA ILE A 721 -5.52 22.11 -36.93
C ILE A 721 -4.63 21.68 -38.11
N LEU A 722 -3.32 21.62 -37.90
CA LEU A 722 -2.37 21.18 -38.92
C LEU A 722 -2.66 19.73 -39.37
N LYS A 723 -3.01 18.83 -38.46
CA LYS A 723 -3.42 17.46 -38.79
C LYS A 723 -4.62 17.43 -39.74
N CYS A 724 -5.59 18.33 -39.57
CA CYS A 724 -6.77 18.40 -40.44
C CYS A 724 -6.43 18.91 -41.84
N LEU A 725 -5.51 19.88 -41.96
CA LEU A 725 -5.19 20.56 -43.22
C LEU A 725 -4.03 19.92 -43.98
N ARG A 726 -2.91 19.64 -43.30
CA ARG A 726 -1.63 19.16 -43.85
C ARG A 726 -1.07 18.00 -43.01
N PRO A 727 -1.72 16.81 -43.06
CA PRO A 727 -1.28 15.63 -42.31
C PRO A 727 0.13 15.15 -42.70
N ASP A 728 0.63 15.50 -43.88
CA ASP A 728 1.99 15.18 -44.35
C ASP A 728 3.09 15.88 -43.53
N LYS A 729 2.79 17.03 -42.91
CA LYS A 729 3.73 17.79 -42.08
C LYS A 729 3.59 17.51 -40.58
N LEU A 730 2.72 16.59 -40.20
CA LEU A 730 2.46 16.28 -38.79
C LEU A 730 3.70 15.74 -38.07
N THR A 731 4.50 14.88 -38.74
CA THR A 731 5.74 14.34 -38.16
C THR A 731 6.74 15.44 -37.82
N ASN A 732 6.88 16.45 -38.68
CA ASN A 732 7.73 17.61 -38.43
C ASN A 732 7.17 18.47 -37.29
N ALA A 733 5.87 18.71 -37.26
CA ALA A 733 5.23 19.43 -36.16
C ALA A 733 5.41 18.73 -34.81
N MET A 734 5.35 17.39 -34.77
CA MET A 734 5.65 16.61 -33.57
C MET A 734 7.11 16.79 -33.12
N GLN A 735 8.05 16.83 -34.06
CA GLN A 735 9.46 17.10 -33.75
C GLN A 735 9.63 18.50 -33.14
N ASP A 736 9.08 19.54 -33.76
CA ASP A 736 9.16 20.91 -33.23
C ASP A 736 8.50 21.03 -31.85
N PHE A 737 7.36 20.37 -31.67
CA PHE A 737 6.64 20.30 -30.40
C PHE A 737 7.51 19.68 -29.30
N ILE A 738 8.16 18.55 -29.58
CA ILE A 738 9.09 17.89 -28.64
C ILE A 738 10.31 18.78 -28.37
N THR A 739 10.91 19.40 -29.39
CA THR A 739 12.05 20.30 -29.21
C THR A 739 11.71 21.48 -28.31
N LYS A 740 10.51 22.06 -28.45
CA LYS A 740 10.06 23.18 -27.64
C LYS A 740 9.83 22.80 -26.17
N HIS A 741 9.29 21.61 -25.90
CA HIS A 741 8.84 21.22 -24.56
C HIS A 741 9.82 20.33 -23.78
N LEU A 742 10.52 19.40 -24.44
CA LEU A 742 11.50 18.49 -23.83
C LEU A 742 12.94 18.79 -24.24
N GLY A 743 13.14 19.39 -25.42
CA GLY A 743 14.46 19.75 -25.95
C GLY A 743 14.91 18.89 -27.14
N GLN A 744 15.84 19.43 -27.94
CA GLN A 744 16.32 18.83 -29.19
C GLN A 744 16.87 17.41 -29.03
N ARG A 745 17.48 17.11 -27.87
CA ARG A 745 18.12 15.82 -27.56
C ARG A 745 17.17 14.62 -27.62
N PHE A 746 15.86 14.84 -27.56
CA PHE A 746 14.85 13.77 -27.65
C PHE A 746 14.54 13.32 -29.09
N ILE A 747 15.10 14.00 -30.10
CA ILE A 747 14.89 13.70 -31.52
C ILE A 747 16.20 13.27 -32.19
N GLU A 748 17.33 13.57 -31.55
CA GLU A 748 18.65 13.19 -32.05
C GLU A 748 18.82 11.65 -32.08
N PRO A 749 19.32 11.10 -33.19
CA PRO A 749 19.55 9.66 -33.32
C PRO A 749 20.60 9.22 -32.30
N GLN A 750 20.20 8.28 -31.43
CA GLN A 750 21.09 7.72 -30.42
C GLN A 750 22.04 6.70 -31.07
N THR A 751 23.35 6.87 -30.89
CA THR A 751 24.33 5.87 -31.33
C THR A 751 24.43 4.74 -30.32
N THR A 752 24.39 3.49 -30.80
CA THR A 752 24.59 2.30 -29.96
C THR A 752 26.09 2.07 -29.70
N ASP A 753 26.60 2.53 -28.55
CA ASP A 753 27.93 2.17 -28.04
C ASP A 753 27.85 1.00 -27.05
N LEU A 754 28.52 -0.11 -27.36
CA LEU A 754 28.62 -1.29 -26.50
C LEU A 754 29.27 -0.98 -25.14
N SER A 755 30.15 0.04 -25.09
CA SER A 755 30.81 0.44 -23.84
C SER A 755 29.82 1.03 -22.83
N ALA A 756 28.92 1.91 -23.30
CA ALA A 756 27.87 2.50 -22.46
C ALA A 756 26.83 1.44 -22.03
N ILE A 757 26.43 0.55 -22.94
CA ILE A 757 25.49 -0.54 -22.63
C ILE A 757 26.08 -1.48 -21.56
N PHE A 758 27.37 -1.78 -21.63
CA PHE A 758 28.03 -2.63 -20.66
C PHE A 758 28.13 -1.98 -19.27
N GLN A 759 28.39 -0.66 -19.20
CA GLN A 759 28.41 0.08 -17.93
C GLN A 759 27.06 0.05 -17.22
N ASP A 760 25.97 0.08 -18.00
CA ASP A 760 24.60 0.05 -17.49
C ASP A 760 24.10 -1.40 -17.21
N SER A 761 24.91 -2.42 -17.52
CA SER A 761 24.53 -3.84 -17.37
C SER A 761 25.05 -4.45 -16.06
N SER A 762 24.35 -5.46 -15.54
CA SER A 762 24.80 -6.24 -14.39
C SER A 762 25.05 -7.71 -14.75
N PRO A 763 25.89 -8.44 -13.99
CA PRO A 763 26.05 -9.89 -14.16
C PRO A 763 24.76 -10.70 -13.97
N THR A 764 23.77 -10.13 -13.30
CA THR A 764 22.45 -10.74 -13.06
C THR A 764 21.44 -10.43 -14.16
N THR A 765 21.74 -9.47 -15.06
CA THR A 765 20.87 -9.03 -16.15
C THR A 765 21.50 -9.34 -17.51
N PRO A 766 21.02 -10.35 -18.27
CA PRO A 766 21.61 -10.69 -19.56
C PRO A 766 21.35 -9.61 -20.60
N LEU A 767 22.29 -9.48 -21.55
CA LEU A 767 22.20 -8.60 -22.71
C LEU A 767 21.58 -9.38 -23.88
N ILE A 768 20.52 -8.85 -24.48
CA ILE A 768 19.86 -9.45 -25.66
C ILE A 768 19.96 -8.48 -26.83
N PHE A 769 20.58 -8.91 -27.92
CA PHE A 769 20.61 -8.18 -29.17
C PHE A 769 19.54 -8.70 -30.12
N VAL A 770 18.63 -7.80 -30.48
CA VAL A 770 17.59 -8.05 -31.48
C VAL A 770 18.12 -7.59 -32.82
N LEU A 771 18.21 -8.51 -33.76
CA LEU A 771 18.82 -8.28 -35.06
C LEU A 771 17.75 -7.95 -36.10
N SER A 772 17.98 -6.86 -36.83
CA SER A 772 17.30 -6.66 -38.12
C SER A 772 17.98 -7.49 -39.21
N THR A 773 17.26 -7.74 -40.30
CA THR A 773 17.80 -8.48 -41.45
C THR A 773 19.01 -7.74 -42.02
N GLY A 774 20.17 -8.40 -42.04
CA GLY A 774 21.42 -7.84 -42.58
C GLY A 774 22.35 -7.16 -41.56
N THR A 775 22.00 -7.14 -40.26
CA THR A 775 22.88 -6.67 -39.18
C THR A 775 23.40 -7.82 -38.32
N ASP A 776 24.72 -7.93 -38.14
CA ASP A 776 25.36 -8.91 -37.22
C ASP A 776 26.33 -8.19 -36.25
N PRO A 777 26.01 -8.10 -34.94
CA PRO A 777 26.88 -7.48 -33.94
C PRO A 777 28.02 -8.38 -33.48
N ALA A 778 28.11 -9.64 -33.92
CA ALA A 778 29.13 -10.56 -33.41
C ALA A 778 30.55 -9.99 -33.56
N SER A 779 30.86 -9.35 -34.69
CA SER A 779 32.17 -8.73 -34.90
C SER A 779 32.48 -7.61 -33.91
N ASP A 780 31.49 -6.81 -33.56
CA ASP A 780 31.67 -5.68 -32.63
C ASP A 780 31.72 -6.16 -31.18
N LEU A 781 30.99 -7.23 -30.85
CA LEU A 781 31.10 -7.91 -29.56
C LEU A 781 32.49 -8.53 -29.37
N TYR A 782 33.06 -9.18 -30.38
CA TYR A 782 34.42 -9.73 -30.29
C TYR A 782 35.47 -8.63 -30.09
N LYS A 783 35.39 -7.53 -30.86
CA LYS A 783 36.27 -6.36 -30.67
C LYS A 783 36.11 -5.76 -29.26
N PHE A 784 34.89 -5.73 -28.74
CA PHE A 784 34.61 -5.24 -27.41
C PHE A 784 35.19 -6.16 -26.32
N ALA A 785 35.06 -7.48 -26.49
CA ALA A 785 35.66 -8.46 -25.59
C ALA A 785 37.19 -8.39 -25.60
N ASP A 786 37.81 -8.11 -26.75
CA ASP A 786 39.25 -7.83 -26.85
C ASP A 786 39.64 -6.56 -26.09
N LYS A 787 38.89 -5.47 -26.28
CA LYS A 787 39.08 -4.21 -25.53
C LYS A 787 39.01 -4.43 -24.00
N MET A 788 38.09 -5.28 -23.56
CA MET A 788 37.90 -5.65 -22.15
C MET A 788 38.87 -6.76 -21.66
N ARG A 789 39.75 -7.28 -22.52
CA ARG A 789 40.63 -8.43 -22.24
C ARG A 789 39.89 -9.69 -21.77
N PHE A 790 38.65 -9.85 -22.22
CA PHE A 790 37.74 -10.95 -21.87
C PHE A 790 37.62 -12.03 -22.96
N ASN A 791 38.31 -11.89 -24.10
CA ASN A 791 38.25 -12.84 -25.20
C ASN A 791 38.56 -14.29 -24.77
N LYS A 792 39.61 -14.51 -23.96
CA LYS A 792 39.95 -15.85 -23.42
C LYS A 792 38.97 -16.36 -22.36
N LYS A 793 38.06 -15.52 -21.88
CA LYS A 793 37.02 -15.81 -20.89
C LYS A 793 35.62 -15.74 -21.51
N MET A 794 35.51 -15.83 -22.83
CA MET A 794 34.25 -15.88 -23.56
C MET A 794 34.01 -17.30 -24.09
N LEU A 795 32.86 -17.87 -23.75
CA LEU A 795 32.37 -19.15 -24.28
C LEU A 795 31.29 -18.86 -25.31
N VAL A 796 31.39 -19.43 -26.51
CA VAL A 796 30.43 -19.21 -27.59
C VAL A 796 29.72 -20.52 -27.93
N ILE A 797 28.40 -20.49 -28.07
CA ILE A 797 27.61 -21.63 -28.53
C ILE A 797 26.46 -21.18 -29.44
N SER A 798 26.33 -21.83 -30.60
CA SER A 798 25.18 -21.66 -31.48
C SER A 798 24.05 -22.59 -31.04
N LEU A 799 22.89 -22.02 -30.72
CA LEU A 799 21.72 -22.75 -30.25
C LEU A 799 20.94 -23.29 -31.44
N GLY A 800 21.21 -24.56 -31.77
CA GLY A 800 20.40 -25.37 -32.70
C GLY A 800 19.57 -26.43 -31.97
N GLN A 801 18.87 -27.28 -32.74
CA GLN A 801 18.10 -28.39 -32.18
C GLN A 801 19.01 -29.33 -31.36
N GLY A 802 18.63 -29.62 -30.11
CA GLY A 802 19.35 -30.53 -29.21
C GLY A 802 20.51 -29.92 -28.40
N GLN A 803 20.81 -28.61 -28.52
CA GLN A 803 21.92 -27.98 -27.78
C GLN A 803 21.56 -27.46 -26.38
N GLY A 804 20.31 -27.59 -25.94
CA GLY A 804 19.81 -27.07 -24.66
C GLY A 804 20.58 -27.56 -23.42
N PRO A 805 20.76 -28.88 -23.21
CA PRO A 805 21.49 -29.40 -22.04
C PRO A 805 22.96 -28.97 -22.00
N ARG A 806 23.59 -28.84 -23.17
CA ARG A 806 24.98 -28.36 -23.29
C ARG A 806 25.09 -26.88 -22.95
N ALA A 807 24.15 -26.06 -23.41
CA ALA A 807 24.04 -24.66 -23.05
C ALA A 807 23.87 -24.47 -21.53
N GLU A 808 23.04 -25.29 -20.88
CA GLU A 808 22.85 -25.25 -19.42
C GLU A 808 24.14 -25.59 -18.66
N ALA A 809 24.83 -26.66 -19.05
CA ALA A 809 26.11 -27.04 -18.43
C ALA A 809 27.19 -25.96 -18.60
N MET A 810 27.25 -25.36 -19.79
CA MET A 810 28.17 -24.26 -20.10
C MET A 810 27.89 -23.02 -19.25
N LEU A 811 26.61 -22.67 -19.07
CA LEU A 811 26.19 -21.56 -18.23
C LEU A 811 26.57 -21.81 -16.77
N ARG A 812 26.32 -23.02 -16.24
CA ARG A 812 26.71 -23.40 -14.86
C ARG A 812 28.21 -23.21 -14.63
N SER A 813 29.03 -23.74 -15.54
CA SER A 813 30.49 -23.61 -15.44
C SER A 813 30.95 -22.15 -15.59
N ALA A 814 30.31 -21.37 -16.46
CA ALA A 814 30.63 -19.95 -16.62
C ALA A 814 30.28 -19.13 -15.38
N MET A 815 29.15 -19.41 -14.72
CA MET A 815 28.73 -18.76 -13.48
C MET A 815 29.73 -18.99 -12.34
N GLU A 816 30.29 -20.20 -12.24
CA GLU A 816 31.33 -20.53 -11.25
C GLU A 816 32.68 -19.87 -11.57
N ALA A 817 33.04 -19.80 -12.87
CA ALA A 817 34.35 -19.33 -13.33
C ALA A 817 34.42 -17.82 -13.63
N GLY A 818 33.28 -17.11 -13.67
CA GLY A 818 33.23 -15.69 -14.03
C GLY A 818 33.48 -15.43 -15.53
N PHE A 819 32.95 -16.29 -16.40
CA PHE A 819 33.10 -16.19 -17.85
C PHE A 819 31.90 -15.51 -18.52
N TRP A 820 32.11 -14.98 -19.73
CA TRP A 820 31.04 -14.50 -20.59
C TRP A 820 30.53 -15.65 -21.44
N VAL A 821 29.22 -15.78 -21.59
CA VAL A 821 28.61 -16.80 -22.46
C VAL A 821 27.84 -16.12 -23.57
N PHE A 822 28.21 -16.43 -24.80
CA PHE A 822 27.63 -15.89 -26.00
C PHE A 822 26.80 -16.96 -26.73
N PHE A 823 25.48 -16.77 -26.79
CA PHE A 823 24.51 -17.61 -27.48
C PHE A 823 24.11 -17.02 -28.84
N GLN A 824 24.33 -17.77 -29.92
CA GLN A 824 23.92 -17.38 -31.27
C GLN A 824 22.69 -18.19 -31.70
N LEU A 825 21.58 -17.51 -32.02
CA LEU A 825 20.37 -18.09 -32.64
C LEU A 825 20.19 -17.49 -34.05
N ALA A 826 19.44 -18.17 -34.91
CA ALA A 826 19.19 -17.72 -36.28
C ALA A 826 18.55 -16.31 -36.38
N ASN A 827 17.80 -15.88 -35.35
CA ASN A 827 17.05 -14.61 -35.35
C ASN A 827 17.36 -13.70 -34.14
N ALA A 828 18.27 -14.09 -33.24
CA ALA A 828 18.58 -13.33 -32.01
C ALA A 828 19.96 -13.68 -31.46
N LEU A 829 20.57 -12.74 -30.76
CA LEU A 829 21.87 -12.90 -30.11
C LEU A 829 21.69 -12.67 -28.60
N VAL A 830 22.17 -13.59 -27.74
CA VAL A 830 22.08 -13.42 -26.28
C VAL A 830 23.46 -13.53 -25.66
N VAL A 831 23.88 -12.52 -24.91
CA VAL A 831 25.18 -12.46 -24.23
C VAL A 831 24.96 -12.40 -22.72
N PHE A 832 25.59 -13.30 -21.97
CA PHE A 832 25.66 -13.27 -20.52
C PHE A 832 27.05 -12.79 -20.08
N SER A 833 27.10 -11.84 -19.15
CA SER A 833 28.31 -11.51 -18.38
C SER A 833 28.16 -12.12 -16.98
N SER A 834 29.24 -12.62 -16.36
CA SER A 834 29.16 -13.20 -15.02
C SER A 834 30.31 -12.75 -14.10
N THR A 835 29.97 -12.46 -12.85
CA THR A 835 30.76 -12.68 -11.62
C THR A 835 29.80 -13.12 -10.51
N ALA A 836 30.30 -14.01 -9.65
CA ALA A 836 29.53 -14.74 -8.65
C ALA A 836 28.83 -13.83 -7.63
N GLU A 837 27.50 -13.88 -7.61
CA GLU A 837 26.65 -13.93 -6.41
C GLU A 837 25.22 -14.30 -6.84
N ASP A 838 24.59 -15.18 -6.07
CA ASP A 838 23.24 -15.75 -6.21
C ASP A 838 22.97 -16.89 -7.23
N GLY A 839 22.79 -18.09 -6.67
CA GLY A 839 22.52 -19.37 -7.35
C GLY A 839 21.07 -19.61 -7.81
N ASP A 840 20.22 -18.58 -7.91
CA ASP A 840 18.77 -18.75 -8.16
C ASP A 840 18.37 -18.66 -9.66
N LEU A 841 19.27 -18.22 -10.54
CA LEU A 841 19.01 -18.05 -11.99
C LEU A 841 18.79 -19.37 -12.75
N LEU A 842 19.41 -20.47 -12.30
CA LEU A 842 19.41 -21.77 -12.99
C LEU A 842 18.05 -22.50 -12.96
N ARG A 843 17.12 -22.11 -12.08
CA ARG A 843 15.82 -22.79 -11.95
C ARG A 843 14.77 -22.30 -12.96
N THR A 844 14.97 -21.12 -13.55
CA THR A 844 14.08 -20.57 -14.60
C THR A 844 14.36 -21.13 -16.00
N GLY A 845 15.55 -21.72 -16.22
CA GLY A 845 15.94 -22.32 -17.50
C GLY A 845 15.26 -23.65 -17.82
N ARG A 846 14.88 -24.44 -16.80
CA ARG A 846 14.29 -25.79 -16.98
C ARG A 846 12.97 -25.82 -17.73
N SER A 847 12.21 -24.72 -17.71
CA SER A 847 10.91 -24.60 -18.42
C SER A 847 11.02 -23.85 -19.75
N ARG A 848 12.18 -23.24 -20.08
CA ARG A 848 12.30 -22.26 -21.17
C ARG A 848 12.61 -22.86 -22.55
N PHE A 849 13.06 -24.11 -22.64
CA PHE A 849 13.50 -24.69 -23.92
C PHE A 849 12.56 -25.75 -24.53
N GLU A 850 11.56 -26.26 -23.79
CA GLU A 850 10.67 -27.33 -24.29
C GLU A 850 9.33 -26.84 -24.88
N SER A 851 9.00 -25.55 -24.78
CA SER A 851 7.73 -25.03 -25.33
C SER A 851 7.95 -24.21 -26.61
N ARG A 852 7.49 -24.76 -27.75
CA ARG A 852 7.18 -24.00 -28.97
C ARG A 852 6.05 -23.00 -28.67
N SER A 853 6.36 -21.88 -28.01
CA SER A 853 5.55 -20.66 -27.95
C SER A 853 6.27 -19.63 -27.08
N ALA A 854 7.29 -18.97 -27.64
CA ALA A 854 7.93 -17.81 -27.03
C ALA A 854 6.99 -16.58 -27.09
N ARG A 855 5.88 -16.60 -26.33
CA ARG A 855 4.95 -15.45 -26.22
C ARG A 855 4.40 -15.17 -24.83
N ARG A 856 4.76 -15.93 -23.80
CA ARG A 856 4.12 -15.77 -22.48
C ARG A 856 5.10 -16.03 -21.33
N GLN A 857 5.93 -15.02 -20.97
CA GLN A 857 6.36 -14.66 -19.59
C GLN A 857 7.58 -13.71 -19.60
N ARG A 858 7.59 -12.73 -18.66
CA ARG A 858 8.52 -11.58 -18.53
C ARG A 858 9.92 -11.97 -18.01
N PRO A 859 11.03 -11.60 -18.67
CA PRO A 859 12.39 -11.72 -18.13
C PRO A 859 13.01 -10.36 -17.73
N SER A 860 13.83 -10.34 -16.68
CA SER A 860 14.72 -9.22 -16.27
C SER A 860 15.98 -9.20 -17.15
N HIS A 861 15.93 -8.55 -18.32
CA HIS A 861 17.03 -8.52 -19.29
C HIS A 861 17.13 -7.13 -19.94
N LEU A 862 18.32 -6.77 -20.42
CA LEU A 862 18.53 -5.53 -21.17
C LEU A 862 18.49 -5.84 -22.67
N THR A 863 17.56 -5.22 -23.39
CA THR A 863 17.37 -5.44 -24.83
C THR A 863 18.01 -4.32 -25.64
N VAL A 864 18.74 -4.68 -26.70
CA VAL A 864 19.40 -3.76 -27.62
C VAL A 864 18.88 -4.05 -29.03
N GLY A 865 18.22 -3.08 -29.65
CA GLY A 865 17.77 -3.14 -31.03
C GLY A 865 18.88 -2.66 -31.97
N LEU A 866 19.20 -3.47 -32.98
CA LEU A 866 20.17 -3.11 -34.01
C LEU A 866 19.48 -3.01 -35.37
N GLU A 867 19.44 -1.81 -35.92
CA GLU A 867 18.92 -1.52 -37.26
C GLU A 867 20.00 -0.86 -38.13
N GLY A 868 20.01 -1.19 -39.43
CA GLY A 868 20.87 -0.52 -40.39
C GLY A 868 20.46 0.94 -40.60
N PRO A 869 21.40 1.90 -40.70
CA PRO A 869 21.08 3.31 -40.89
C PRO A 869 20.37 3.55 -42.22
N ARG A 870 19.31 4.38 -42.20
CA ARG A 870 18.68 4.92 -43.42
C ARG A 870 19.49 6.12 -43.93
N GLY A 871 20.57 5.85 -44.66
CA GLY A 871 21.27 6.84 -45.49
C GLY A 871 22.15 7.87 -44.76
N CYS A 872 23.46 7.77 -44.96
CA CYS A 872 24.41 8.89 -44.87
C CYS A 872 25.41 8.78 -46.03
N GLY A 873 25.48 9.83 -46.86
CA GLY A 873 26.37 9.91 -48.01
C GLY A 873 27.79 10.32 -47.62
N GLY A 874 28.77 9.61 -48.16
CA GLY A 874 30.18 10.00 -48.17
C GLY A 874 30.79 9.64 -49.52
N ARG A 875 31.41 10.62 -50.20
CA ARG A 875 32.03 10.46 -51.53
C ARG A 875 33.35 9.70 -51.43
N THR A 876 33.56 8.66 -52.25
CA THR A 876 34.87 8.29 -52.82
C THR A 876 34.78 7.30 -54.01
N GLU A 877 35.35 7.73 -55.14
CA GLU A 877 35.94 7.06 -56.34
C GLU A 877 35.21 5.99 -57.21
N THR A 878 35.51 6.04 -58.51
CA THR A 878 34.56 6.18 -59.64
C THR A 878 34.50 4.99 -60.62
N ARG A 879 34.46 3.73 -60.19
CA ARG A 879 34.27 2.62 -61.17
C ARG A 879 33.43 1.41 -60.76
N LEU A 880 33.12 1.24 -59.47
CA LEU A 880 32.12 0.27 -58.96
C LEU A 880 30.73 0.90 -58.71
N GLU A 881 30.58 2.22 -58.93
CA GLU A 881 29.38 2.99 -58.58
C GLU A 881 28.13 2.67 -59.42
N GLY A 882 28.30 2.13 -60.64
CA GLY A 882 27.18 1.89 -61.56
C GLY A 882 26.17 0.86 -61.03
N SER A 883 26.63 -0.22 -60.39
CA SER A 883 25.77 -1.27 -59.85
C SER A 883 25.36 -1.01 -58.40
N GLY A 884 26.31 -0.64 -57.52
CA GLY A 884 26.07 -0.54 -56.08
C GLY A 884 25.42 0.78 -55.60
N PHE A 885 25.77 1.92 -56.20
CA PHE A 885 25.31 3.24 -55.73
C PHE A 885 24.18 3.82 -56.59
N PHE A 886 24.22 3.64 -57.92
CA PHE A 886 23.23 4.23 -58.83
C PHE A 886 22.01 3.34 -59.11
N LEU A 887 22.13 2.02 -58.99
CA LEU A 887 21.03 1.08 -59.22
C LEU A 887 20.52 0.46 -57.90
N HIS A 888 21.41 0.00 -57.04
CA HIS A 888 21.00 -0.68 -55.81
C HIS A 888 20.40 0.26 -54.76
N TRP A 889 20.94 1.48 -54.62
CA TRP A 889 20.47 2.45 -53.62
C TRP A 889 19.06 2.98 -53.90
N PRO A 890 18.69 3.42 -55.12
CA PRO A 890 17.33 3.83 -55.43
C PRO A 890 16.31 2.69 -55.30
N PHE A 891 16.73 1.44 -55.56
CA PHE A 891 15.90 0.25 -55.38
C PHE A 891 15.63 -0.02 -53.89
N ASN A 892 16.67 0.02 -53.04
CA ASN A 892 16.52 -0.17 -51.59
C ASN A 892 15.83 1.01 -50.89
N SER A 893 16.03 2.25 -51.35
CA SER A 893 15.36 3.43 -50.77
C SER A 893 13.86 3.44 -51.04
N ARG A 894 13.42 2.88 -52.18
CA ARG A 894 12.00 2.68 -52.53
C ARG A 894 11.32 1.58 -51.71
N ASN A 895 12.06 0.55 -51.30
CA ASN A 895 11.56 -0.49 -50.37
C ASN A 895 11.27 0.06 -48.97
N GLY A 896 11.99 1.07 -48.49
CA GLY A 896 11.85 1.56 -47.12
C GLY A 896 10.80 2.65 -46.87
N GLY A 897 10.15 3.18 -47.92
CA GLY A 897 9.30 4.38 -47.80
C GLY A 897 8.18 4.60 -48.82
N PHE A 898 8.13 3.85 -49.94
CA PHE A 898 7.15 4.10 -51.01
C PHE A 898 6.56 2.80 -51.60
N GLU A 899 6.42 1.77 -50.75
CA GLU A 899 6.14 0.39 -51.15
C GLU A 899 4.96 0.26 -52.13
N THR A 900 3.81 0.87 -51.85
CA THR A 900 2.58 0.71 -52.67
C THR A 900 2.59 1.45 -54.01
N LEU A 901 3.46 2.44 -54.19
CA LEU A 901 3.63 3.17 -55.47
C LEU A 901 4.83 2.65 -56.26
N SER A 902 5.74 1.93 -55.60
CA SER A 902 7.02 1.53 -56.17
C SER A 902 7.11 0.02 -56.46
N TRP A 903 6.34 -0.81 -55.75
CA TRP A 903 6.45 -2.27 -55.78
C TRP A 903 5.07 -2.94 -55.60
N ASP A 904 4.74 -3.91 -56.45
CA ASP A 904 3.53 -4.75 -56.24
C ASP A 904 3.66 -5.66 -55.01
N HIS A 905 4.91 -6.08 -54.70
CA HIS A 905 5.28 -6.83 -53.50
C HIS A 905 6.66 -6.38 -52.98
N PRO A 906 6.86 -6.23 -51.65
CA PRO A 906 8.14 -5.82 -51.09
C PRO A 906 9.23 -6.88 -51.38
N TYR A 907 10.31 -6.45 -52.05
CA TYR A 907 11.43 -7.32 -52.42
C TYR A 907 12.61 -7.11 -51.48
N ILE A 908 12.96 -8.10 -50.66
CA ILE A 908 14.11 -8.01 -49.74
C ILE A 908 15.39 -8.28 -50.53
N ASN A 909 16.16 -7.23 -50.81
CA ASN A 909 17.40 -7.32 -51.56
C ASN A 909 18.54 -7.74 -50.62
N THR A 910 19.14 -8.91 -50.85
CA THR A 910 20.18 -9.45 -49.97
C THR A 910 21.59 -9.00 -50.40
N LEU A 911 22.55 -8.98 -49.48
CA LEU A 911 23.96 -8.74 -49.81
C LEU A 911 24.54 -9.77 -50.80
N SER A 912 23.91 -10.95 -50.92
CA SER A 912 24.21 -11.93 -51.95
C SER A 912 23.67 -11.55 -53.33
N ASP A 913 22.56 -10.82 -53.43
CA ASP A 913 22.04 -10.29 -54.70
C ASP A 913 22.88 -9.09 -55.18
N SER A 914 23.56 -8.40 -54.25
CA SER A 914 24.48 -7.29 -54.54
C SER A 914 25.87 -7.73 -55.01
N ARG A 915 26.27 -8.98 -54.75
CA ARG A 915 27.56 -9.57 -55.13
C ARG A 915 27.43 -10.31 -56.45
#